data_AF-A0A147DU14-F1
#
_entry.id   AF-A0A147DU14-F1
#
_cell.length_a   1.000
_cell.length_b   1.000
_cell.length_c   1.000
_cell.angle_alpha   90.00
_cell.angle_beta   90.00
_cell.angle_gamma   90.00
#
_symmetry.space_group_name_H-M   'P 1'
#
loop_
_entity.id
_entity.type
_entity.pdbx_description
1 polymer ?
#
loop_
_entity_poly.entity_id
_entity_poly.type
_entity_poly.pdbx_seq_one_letter_code
_entity_poly.pdbx_strand_id
1 'polypeptide(L)'
;MPAPESVVSLAVEVAADGHGPFTPEDGPGADRGPTNGVVRTRDAVTYRVTVNAGDGTAHHERFVLDAPTGTSWAGVPLACTGSGSGVEGQRLTCDLGDVASGHAVAVPAVLDVSGDLRNGDRIAVTGTATADDAGPTGPVTSATTVVSAAPRYNLSKAVVGSTLRTEVPGPDGSPGVQLVYPMTVDWQSPVPGQGLLGFERSTGAMHFTDDLSHLLGDRPSHAVLWNGGRPACGRNGEDGVRFGGLPGGRGGGDRAVVDSGTVTCTQAEPGGDVDVRIDGAVTDAARMPGRNIGGGPISGGAKPYVVSGWIALWMPTPSAPTSVESVNTFTPLQTTSVSGTPNFPDGAEPTADNSARRNLVELGPGTAGKRLWRLGSDGTSVVAGSAKDGDPWATAGTRLRSDVTMSNPGLAPFRDAALCDTFDRRTQRLTAVDGRAPAWTSGFAHAHVQFAAYDMVSPAAGQVRTCDDDDGPWYDDPADVPGGAAAVGAVRVTGDLPGGASAGLYSTVTTQRAPDGTRARDFGHARFGDHQPGWVHDQQDPELAAGGLADSVVLTEDLVRVGKVVVDPGHDAADTPDLTSAAVPGNTVDYALRPTLTNGYADGRPTTVTVRDVLPAHTSYVEDSASVTPEIDTVQGDDGQQHQRLTWTLHDVEPNNRIAPITYSARVDRSAPGGRITNTVTVASPADRSDERWRTARRGLEVVTTGGVGVEKRAPAPVVVTGDHPEWDLDVTNTDDTPISDLDLIDVLPHRGDTRGSDFHGSVGLAEPVATDPAGDEVVRYTDADPADVSLDGADPSNQSGGATRWCTEDEFGANGCPDALAQATAVRIERRAPVAAGDTVTHRLTLATSGEQDGDRYVNRFGLRTADLALPVQSNPSTVRVVAGAIGDRVWDDRNDDGLQDDDEPGVGGVLVALSGTDDRGDEVERRTTTDEQGGYRFDGLRPGDYRVHFTAPDGTHFTEEHVGGDPALDSDAALDGETAPVAIDRVTGATGALEGVRRDTTVDAGLVAAGPGDGGDDGGDGGDDGGTDPGPGGDPGDPGSADDGAGGTSGSGGDTSTGGGDAAPAAAEAPTAGRLAWTGTTIGAAVVLALGLLVPGLTLLVGRRRPRASSD
;
A
#
# COMPACT_ATOMS: atom_id res chain seq x y z
N MET A 1 32.83 31.32 2.72
CA MET A 1 31.59 32.12 2.65
C MET A 1 30.55 31.44 3.53
N PRO A 2 29.42 32.07 3.92
CA PRO A 2 28.26 31.28 4.34
C PRO A 2 27.88 30.30 3.21
N ALA A 3 27.23 29.18 3.55
CA ALA A 3 26.57 28.36 2.54
C ALA A 3 25.43 29.18 1.88
N PRO A 4 25.05 28.90 0.62
CA PRO A 4 23.80 29.43 0.07
C PRO A 4 22.62 28.98 0.93
N GLU A 5 21.68 29.88 1.20
CA GLU A 5 20.36 29.53 1.75
C GLU A 5 19.63 28.67 0.70
N SER A 6 18.98 27.59 1.11
CA SER A 6 18.34 26.69 0.13
C SER A 6 17.06 27.29 -0.45
N VAL A 7 16.71 26.84 -1.66
CA VAL A 7 15.54 27.33 -2.40
C VAL A 7 14.53 26.19 -2.56
N VAL A 8 13.40 26.32 -1.84
CA VAL A 8 12.29 25.37 -1.86
C VAL A 8 11.21 25.83 -2.85
N SER A 9 10.62 24.89 -3.60
CA SER A 9 9.41 25.15 -4.39
C SER A 9 8.28 24.16 -4.08
N LEU A 10 7.05 24.52 -4.45
CA LEU A 10 5.84 23.71 -4.22
C LEU A 10 4.91 23.76 -5.44
N ALA A 11 4.32 22.63 -5.80
CA ALA A 11 3.14 22.52 -6.64
C ALA A 11 2.09 21.62 -5.97
N VAL A 12 0.79 21.92 -6.19
CA VAL A 12 -0.34 21.16 -5.63
C VAL A 12 -1.34 20.88 -6.73
N GLU A 13 -1.29 19.66 -7.27
CA GLU A 13 -2.02 19.25 -8.46
C GLU A 13 -3.15 18.28 -8.12
N VAL A 14 -4.27 18.30 -8.84
CA VAL A 14 -5.32 17.29 -8.71
C VAL A 14 -4.92 16.11 -9.59
N ALA A 15 -4.46 15.02 -8.96
CA ALA A 15 -4.07 13.78 -9.65
C ALA A 15 -5.29 12.88 -9.92
N ALA A 16 -6.27 12.89 -9.01
CA ALA A 16 -7.61 12.37 -9.28
C ALA A 16 -8.69 13.18 -8.56
N ASP A 17 -9.82 13.47 -9.23
CA ASP A 17 -11.01 14.07 -8.63
C ASP A 17 -12.13 13.08 -8.27
N GLY A 18 -11.94 11.79 -8.47
CA GLY A 18 -12.85 10.76 -7.95
C GLY A 18 -12.24 9.36 -7.99
N HIS A 19 -12.76 8.45 -7.17
CA HIS A 19 -12.31 7.06 -7.09
C HIS A 19 -13.34 6.09 -7.70
N GLY A 20 -12.86 5.15 -8.53
CA GLY A 20 -13.73 4.21 -9.24
C GLY A 20 -14.56 3.30 -8.31
N PRO A 21 -15.71 2.76 -8.77
CA PRO A 21 -16.18 2.79 -10.16
C PRO A 21 -16.95 4.07 -10.52
N PHE A 22 -16.73 4.53 -11.75
CA PHE A 22 -17.35 5.73 -12.34
C PHE A 22 -18.69 5.44 -13.01
N THR A 23 -19.45 6.49 -13.34
CA THR A 23 -20.65 6.43 -14.18
C THR A 23 -20.30 6.59 -15.67
N PRO A 24 -21.22 6.35 -16.62
CA PRO A 24 -20.94 6.60 -18.05
C PRO A 24 -20.88 8.08 -18.43
N GLU A 25 -21.58 8.94 -17.68
CA GLU A 25 -21.73 10.38 -17.93
C GLU A 25 -21.71 11.14 -16.59
N ASP A 26 -21.41 12.44 -16.63
CA ASP A 26 -21.49 13.33 -15.46
C ASP A 26 -22.95 13.80 -15.27
N GLY A 27 -23.41 13.82 -14.03
CA GLY A 27 -24.79 14.19 -13.69
C GLY A 27 -25.02 14.23 -12.18
N PRO A 28 -26.25 14.46 -11.68
CA PRO A 28 -26.52 14.59 -10.26
C PRO A 28 -26.14 13.34 -9.44
N GLY A 29 -25.12 13.45 -8.59
CA GLY A 29 -24.55 12.32 -7.82
C GLY A 29 -23.72 11.34 -8.67
N ALA A 30 -23.44 11.70 -9.92
CA ALA A 30 -22.66 10.93 -10.89
C ALA A 30 -21.35 11.65 -11.25
N ASP A 31 -20.38 10.89 -11.75
CA ASP A 31 -19.01 11.29 -12.06
C ASP A 31 -18.45 10.24 -13.05
N ARG A 32 -18.04 10.69 -14.25
CA ARG A 32 -17.63 9.79 -15.35
C ARG A 32 -16.19 9.30 -15.31
N GLY A 33 -15.29 9.85 -14.48
CA GLY A 33 -13.88 9.50 -14.54
C GLY A 33 -12.95 10.45 -13.80
N PRO A 34 -11.75 9.99 -13.44
CA PRO A 34 -10.93 10.53 -12.35
C PRO A 34 -10.29 11.91 -12.60
N THR A 35 -10.55 12.57 -13.72
CA THR A 35 -9.92 13.87 -14.07
C THR A 35 -10.89 14.77 -14.83
N ASN A 36 -12.15 14.83 -14.40
CA ASN A 36 -13.23 15.58 -15.08
C ASN A 36 -13.58 16.93 -14.41
N GLY A 37 -13.00 17.23 -13.24
CA GLY A 37 -13.34 18.38 -12.39
C GLY A 37 -14.50 18.14 -11.42
N VAL A 38 -14.95 16.90 -11.21
CA VAL A 38 -16.18 16.54 -10.48
C VAL A 38 -15.92 15.40 -9.49
N VAL A 39 -16.17 15.64 -8.20
CA VAL A 39 -16.08 14.62 -7.14
C VAL A 39 -17.45 14.31 -6.57
N ARG A 40 -17.74 13.04 -6.25
CA ARG A 40 -18.98 12.67 -5.57
C ARG A 40 -18.89 12.89 -4.05
N THR A 41 -20.02 13.08 -3.39
CA THR A 41 -20.07 12.92 -1.93
C THR A 41 -19.78 11.47 -1.52
N ARG A 42 -19.07 11.28 -0.40
CA ARG A 42 -18.51 9.99 0.08
C ARG A 42 -17.44 9.36 -0.84
N ASP A 43 -16.85 10.18 -1.70
CA ASP A 43 -15.69 9.90 -2.53
C ASP A 43 -14.46 10.63 -1.96
N ALA A 44 -13.33 10.62 -2.67
CA ALA A 44 -12.13 11.37 -2.29
C ALA A 44 -11.42 12.01 -3.49
N VAL A 45 -10.74 13.13 -3.24
CA VAL A 45 -9.82 13.81 -4.19
C VAL A 45 -8.39 13.47 -3.81
N THR A 46 -7.58 13.06 -4.79
CA THR A 46 -6.15 12.76 -4.60
C THR A 46 -5.32 13.87 -5.22
N TYR A 47 -4.46 14.47 -4.40
CA TYR A 47 -3.52 15.51 -4.81
C TYR A 47 -2.11 14.94 -4.99
N ARG A 48 -1.40 15.37 -6.05
CA ARG A 48 0.05 15.19 -6.19
C ARG A 48 0.71 16.47 -5.70
N VAL A 49 1.48 16.37 -4.62
CA VAL A 49 2.13 17.48 -3.94
C VAL A 49 3.61 17.41 -4.25
N THR A 50 4.07 18.17 -5.23
CA THR A 50 5.45 18.14 -5.71
C THR A 50 6.26 19.23 -5.02
N VAL A 51 7.38 18.87 -4.41
CA VAL A 51 8.33 19.80 -3.79
C VAL A 51 9.77 19.49 -4.23
N ASN A 52 10.67 20.47 -4.18
CA ASN A 52 12.09 20.25 -4.49
C ASN A 52 13.04 21.27 -3.86
N ALA A 53 14.30 20.84 -3.68
CA ALA A 53 15.43 21.65 -3.27
C ALA A 53 16.27 22.05 -4.50
N GLY A 54 16.12 23.29 -4.95
CA GLY A 54 16.78 23.81 -6.16
C GLY A 54 18.26 24.14 -5.96
N ASP A 55 18.62 24.62 -4.77
CA ASP A 55 19.99 24.96 -4.36
C ASP A 55 20.22 24.46 -2.94
N GLY A 56 21.36 23.78 -2.71
CA GLY A 56 21.67 23.15 -1.42
C GLY A 56 20.78 21.94 -1.09
N THR A 57 21.02 21.34 0.08
CA THR A 57 20.12 20.36 0.70
C THR A 57 19.15 21.14 1.58
N ALA A 58 17.85 21.04 1.33
CA ALA A 58 16.84 21.63 2.19
C ALA A 58 16.69 20.77 3.45
N HIS A 59 16.98 21.33 4.62
CA HIS A 59 16.96 20.61 5.89
C HIS A 59 15.58 20.71 6.56
N HIS A 60 15.03 19.57 6.98
CA HIS A 60 13.64 19.48 7.48
C HIS A 60 12.64 20.19 6.55
N GLU A 61 12.62 19.78 5.28
CA GLU A 61 11.69 20.31 4.30
C GLU A 61 10.25 19.93 4.65
N ARG A 62 9.38 20.93 4.73
CA ARG A 62 8.05 20.86 5.33
C ARG A 62 7.04 21.58 4.47
N PHE A 63 5.94 20.92 4.13
CA PHE A 63 4.78 21.56 3.50
C PHE A 63 3.51 21.50 4.36
N VAL A 64 2.63 22.47 4.17
CA VAL A 64 1.32 22.57 4.82
C VAL A 64 0.26 22.70 3.73
N LEU A 65 -0.84 21.94 3.86
CA LEU A 65 -2.04 22.04 3.03
C LEU A 65 -3.26 22.38 3.89
N ASP A 66 -4.06 23.35 3.46
CA ASP A 66 -5.34 23.73 4.06
C ASP A 66 -6.50 23.39 3.10
N ALA A 67 -7.48 22.64 3.60
CA ALA A 67 -8.66 22.17 2.88
C ALA A 67 -9.97 22.87 3.34
N PRO A 68 -11.06 22.82 2.55
CA PRO A 68 -12.33 23.45 2.93
C PRO A 68 -13.15 22.61 3.93
N THR A 69 -13.98 23.29 4.73
CA THR A 69 -14.91 22.64 5.67
C THR A 69 -15.84 21.66 4.97
N GLY A 70 -16.02 20.47 5.54
CA GLY A 70 -16.77 19.37 4.91
C GLY A 70 -15.88 18.33 4.21
N THR A 71 -14.56 18.53 4.24
CA THR A 71 -13.55 17.54 3.85
C THR A 71 -12.68 17.14 5.04
N SER A 72 -11.95 16.03 4.90
CA SER A 72 -10.95 15.56 5.87
C SER A 72 -9.81 14.83 5.17
N TRP A 73 -8.57 15.07 5.57
CA TRP A 73 -7.42 14.30 5.08
C TRP A 73 -7.53 12.85 5.57
N ALA A 74 -7.40 11.88 4.67
CA ALA A 74 -7.54 10.45 4.99
C ALA A 74 -6.44 9.96 5.96
N GLY A 75 -5.29 10.65 5.98
CA GLY A 75 -4.20 10.42 6.91
C GLY A 75 -3.04 11.40 6.68
N VAL A 76 -1.96 11.20 7.42
CA VAL A 76 -0.64 11.77 7.10
C VAL A 76 -0.01 10.92 5.99
N PRO A 77 0.42 11.48 4.85
CA PRO A 77 1.13 10.71 3.83
C PRO A 77 2.39 10.04 4.39
N LEU A 78 2.67 8.81 3.98
CA LEU A 78 3.75 7.99 4.54
C LEU A 78 5.17 8.54 4.25
N ALA A 79 5.30 9.51 3.35
CA ALA A 79 6.52 10.30 3.12
C ALA A 79 6.88 11.23 4.29
N CYS A 80 5.87 11.67 5.05
CA CYS A 80 5.98 12.67 6.09
C CYS A 80 6.51 12.04 7.39
N THR A 81 7.79 11.68 7.40
CA THR A 81 8.43 10.92 8.48
C THR A 81 8.88 11.78 9.67
N GLY A 82 9.05 13.08 9.47
CA GLY A 82 9.51 14.00 10.51
C GLY A 82 8.44 14.28 11.57
N SER A 83 8.88 14.53 12.81
CA SER A 83 8.01 14.56 14.00
C SER A 83 7.01 15.74 14.06
N GLY A 84 7.10 16.70 13.14
CA GLY A 84 6.10 17.75 12.94
C GLY A 84 4.89 17.33 12.08
N SER A 85 4.92 16.15 11.47
CA SER A 85 3.88 15.66 10.56
C SER A 85 2.58 15.32 11.29
N GLY A 86 1.44 15.75 10.75
CA GLY A 86 0.15 15.58 11.43
C GLY A 86 -1.04 16.17 10.66
N VAL A 87 -2.25 15.72 11.00
CA VAL A 87 -3.51 16.29 10.52
C VAL A 87 -4.23 16.99 11.69
N GLU A 88 -4.52 18.28 11.54
CA GLU A 88 -5.32 19.06 12.50
C GLU A 88 -6.55 19.64 11.79
N GLY A 89 -7.69 18.94 11.92
CA GLY A 89 -8.96 19.37 11.33
C GLY A 89 -8.97 19.31 9.80
N GLN A 90 -8.79 20.45 9.14
CA GLN A 90 -8.67 20.56 7.68
C GLN A 90 -7.21 20.80 7.22
N ARG A 91 -6.28 20.91 8.16
CA ARG A 91 -4.86 21.12 7.87
C ARG A 91 -4.11 19.80 7.86
N LEU A 92 -3.29 19.58 6.83
CA LEU A 92 -2.23 18.58 6.81
C LEU A 92 -0.88 19.30 6.89
N THR A 93 -0.02 18.87 7.81
CA THR A 93 1.39 19.24 7.88
C THR A 93 2.22 18.00 7.55
N CYS A 94 3.20 18.16 6.67
CA CYS A 94 4.15 17.14 6.27
C CYS A 94 5.58 17.62 6.54
N ASP A 95 6.42 16.76 7.11
CA ASP A 95 7.85 16.97 7.35
C ASP A 95 8.61 15.79 6.71
N LEU A 96 9.36 16.07 5.65
CA LEU A 96 10.03 15.08 4.81
C LEU A 96 11.44 14.74 5.31
N GLY A 97 11.98 15.50 6.26
CA GLY A 97 13.40 15.45 6.62
C GLY A 97 14.27 16.19 5.59
N ASP A 98 15.47 15.67 5.32
CA ASP A 98 16.43 16.31 4.41
C ASP A 98 16.14 15.96 2.94
N VAL A 99 15.90 16.96 2.11
CA VAL A 99 15.76 16.82 0.65
C VAL A 99 17.03 17.30 -0.03
N ALA A 100 17.75 16.38 -0.68
CA ALA A 100 19.01 16.70 -1.34
C ALA A 100 18.80 17.57 -2.59
N SER A 101 19.78 18.44 -2.88
CA SER A 101 19.83 19.21 -4.12
C SER A 101 19.63 18.30 -5.35
N GLY A 102 18.88 18.77 -6.34
CA GLY A 102 18.61 17.98 -7.55
C GLY A 102 17.56 16.88 -7.38
N HIS A 103 16.83 16.84 -6.28
CA HIS A 103 15.73 15.88 -6.09
C HIS A 103 14.38 16.60 -6.03
N ALA A 104 13.40 16.08 -6.77
CA ALA A 104 12.00 16.46 -6.64
C ALA A 104 11.18 15.30 -6.08
N VAL A 105 10.42 15.56 -5.02
CA VAL A 105 9.60 14.57 -4.31
C VAL A 105 8.13 14.88 -4.54
N ALA A 106 7.40 13.93 -5.12
CA ALA A 106 5.96 13.98 -5.31
C ALA A 106 5.26 13.13 -4.24
N VAL A 107 4.49 13.80 -3.37
CA VAL A 107 3.79 13.19 -2.24
C VAL A 107 2.29 13.11 -2.54
N PRO A 108 1.68 11.91 -2.59
CA PRO A 108 0.24 11.77 -2.74
C PRO A 108 -0.49 12.11 -1.43
N ALA A 109 -1.47 13.02 -1.49
CA ALA A 109 -2.30 13.43 -0.36
C ALA A 109 -3.78 13.27 -0.69
N VAL A 110 -4.49 12.42 0.06
CA VAL A 110 -5.90 12.06 -0.20
C VAL A 110 -6.85 12.79 0.74
N LEU A 111 -7.88 13.42 0.16
CA LEU A 111 -8.85 14.26 0.83
C LEU A 111 -10.28 13.69 0.66
N ASP A 112 -10.85 13.16 1.74
CA ASP A 112 -12.21 12.61 1.77
C ASP A 112 -13.27 13.70 1.66
N VAL A 113 -14.34 13.42 0.89
CA VAL A 113 -15.47 14.33 0.65
C VAL A 113 -16.69 13.88 1.45
N SER A 114 -17.12 14.67 2.43
CA SER A 114 -18.21 14.27 3.33
C SER A 114 -19.58 14.18 2.62
N GLY A 115 -20.47 13.35 3.17
CA GLY A 115 -21.90 13.24 2.79
C GLY A 115 -22.77 14.39 3.33
N ASP A 116 -22.14 15.53 3.64
CA ASP A 116 -22.72 16.73 4.24
C ASP A 116 -22.52 17.96 3.35
N LEU A 117 -21.61 17.87 2.36
CA LEU A 117 -21.48 18.79 1.25
C LEU A 117 -22.66 18.61 0.27
N ARG A 118 -22.94 19.66 -0.50
CA ARG A 118 -24.12 19.78 -1.38
C ARG A 118 -23.72 19.66 -2.84
N ASN A 119 -24.68 19.28 -3.67
CA ASN A 119 -24.49 19.33 -5.11
C ASN A 119 -24.18 20.77 -5.58
N GLY A 120 -23.01 20.98 -6.18
CA GLY A 120 -22.50 22.28 -6.63
C GLY A 120 -21.56 23.00 -5.67
N ASP A 121 -21.27 22.46 -4.48
CA ASP A 121 -20.19 22.98 -3.61
C ASP A 121 -18.82 22.82 -4.31
N ARG A 122 -17.81 23.61 -3.88
CA ARG A 122 -16.49 23.67 -4.54
C ARG A 122 -15.36 23.35 -3.57
N ILE A 123 -14.40 22.55 -4.04
CA ILE A 123 -13.21 22.13 -3.31
C ILE A 123 -11.97 22.63 -4.05
N ALA A 124 -11.09 23.32 -3.32
CA ALA A 124 -9.72 23.63 -3.73
C ALA A 124 -8.86 23.66 -2.47
N VAL A 125 -7.62 23.21 -2.57
CA VAL A 125 -6.64 23.16 -1.48
C VAL A 125 -5.61 24.27 -1.69
N THR A 126 -5.22 24.94 -0.61
CA THR A 126 -4.12 25.92 -0.61
C THR A 126 -2.93 25.38 0.18
N GLY A 127 -1.70 25.60 -0.28
CA GLY A 127 -0.52 25.12 0.43
C GLY A 127 0.74 25.99 0.31
N THR A 128 1.70 25.76 1.21
CA THR A 128 3.00 26.44 1.31
C THR A 128 4.09 25.47 1.78
N ALA A 129 5.31 25.59 1.25
CA ALA A 129 6.49 24.83 1.71
C ALA A 129 7.52 25.73 2.44
N THR A 130 8.42 25.12 3.20
CA THR A 130 9.47 25.73 4.05
C THR A 130 10.58 24.72 4.30
N ALA A 131 11.79 25.17 4.63
CA ALA A 131 12.83 24.35 5.28
C ALA A 131 13.26 25.02 6.61
N ASP A 132 14.26 24.47 7.30
CA ASP A 132 14.91 25.13 8.45
C ASP A 132 15.92 26.20 7.99
N ASP A 133 16.50 26.02 6.80
CA ASP A 133 17.50 26.89 6.16
C ASP A 133 16.95 27.70 4.97
N ALA A 134 15.63 27.70 4.77
CA ALA A 134 14.94 28.42 3.68
C ALA A 134 13.65 29.12 4.13
N GLY A 135 13.31 30.23 3.45
CA GLY A 135 12.06 30.96 3.66
C GLY A 135 10.81 30.24 3.13
N PRO A 136 9.60 30.61 3.60
CA PRO A 136 8.36 30.03 3.11
C PRO A 136 8.05 30.42 1.66
N THR A 137 7.53 29.46 0.89
CA THR A 137 7.01 29.72 -0.47
C THR A 137 5.81 30.66 -0.44
N GLY A 138 5.51 31.26 -1.60
CA GLY A 138 4.17 31.83 -1.82
C GLY A 138 3.07 30.75 -1.72
N PRO A 139 1.83 31.11 -1.36
CA PRO A 139 0.72 30.16 -1.29
C PRO A 139 0.27 29.71 -2.68
N VAL A 140 0.33 28.41 -2.91
CA VAL A 140 -0.14 27.74 -4.14
C VAL A 140 -1.58 27.27 -3.92
N THR A 141 -2.41 27.30 -4.96
CA THR A 141 -3.81 26.81 -4.91
C THR A 141 -4.03 25.77 -5.99
N SER A 142 -4.67 24.65 -5.66
CA SER A 142 -5.00 23.58 -6.60
C SER A 142 -6.03 24.02 -7.65
N ALA A 143 -6.20 23.19 -8.68
CA ALA A 143 -7.42 23.22 -9.49
C ALA A 143 -8.68 23.07 -8.60
N THR A 144 -9.82 23.59 -9.07
CA THR A 144 -11.09 23.55 -8.32
C THR A 144 -11.98 22.41 -8.80
N THR A 145 -12.27 21.47 -7.90
CA THR A 145 -13.19 20.36 -8.11
C THR A 145 -14.60 20.74 -7.65
N VAL A 146 -15.64 20.22 -8.30
CA VAL A 146 -17.06 20.49 -7.99
C VAL A 146 -17.73 19.25 -7.40
N VAL A 147 -18.49 19.42 -6.32
CA VAL A 147 -19.18 18.33 -5.63
C VAL A 147 -20.47 17.92 -6.38
N SER A 148 -20.60 16.63 -6.67
CA SER A 148 -21.77 15.99 -7.30
C SER A 148 -22.54 15.16 -6.27
N ALA A 149 -23.84 15.43 -6.11
CA ALA A 149 -24.70 14.71 -5.18
C ALA A 149 -26.17 14.69 -5.66
N ALA A 150 -26.96 13.69 -5.25
CA ALA A 150 -28.40 13.66 -5.55
C ALA A 150 -29.28 12.93 -4.51
N PRO A 151 -30.55 13.36 -4.34
CA PRO A 151 -31.60 12.57 -3.70
C PRO A 151 -32.11 11.48 -4.67
N ARG A 152 -31.95 10.22 -4.29
CA ARG A 152 -32.39 9.04 -5.06
C ARG A 152 -33.06 8.02 -4.14
N TYR A 153 -34.05 8.49 -3.38
CA TYR A 153 -34.77 7.71 -2.37
C TYR A 153 -35.86 6.87 -3.03
N ASN A 154 -35.64 5.56 -3.11
CA ASN A 154 -36.53 4.57 -3.70
C ASN A 154 -37.44 4.00 -2.61
N LEU A 155 -38.75 4.14 -2.77
CA LEU A 155 -39.73 3.39 -2.01
C LEU A 155 -39.81 1.96 -2.58
N SER A 156 -40.13 0.99 -1.72
CA SER A 156 -40.34 -0.38 -2.15
C SER A 156 -41.40 -1.08 -1.31
N LYS A 157 -42.22 -1.88 -2.00
CA LYS A 157 -43.30 -2.72 -1.46
C LYS A 157 -42.97 -4.22 -1.56
N ALA A 158 -41.93 -4.58 -2.32
CA ALA A 158 -41.62 -5.96 -2.70
C ALA A 158 -40.32 -6.55 -2.11
N VAL A 159 -39.56 -5.79 -1.28
CA VAL A 159 -38.32 -6.28 -0.62
C VAL A 159 -38.52 -7.60 0.13
N VAL A 160 -39.70 -7.79 0.72
CA VAL A 160 -40.18 -9.04 1.30
C VAL A 160 -41.64 -9.25 0.90
N GLY A 161 -42.09 -10.50 0.78
CA GLY A 161 -43.48 -10.78 0.42
C GLY A 161 -44.47 -10.25 1.47
N SER A 162 -45.61 -9.72 1.00
CA SER A 162 -46.73 -9.35 1.87
C SER A 162 -47.22 -10.55 2.67
N THR A 163 -47.64 -10.34 3.91
CA THR A 163 -48.25 -11.41 4.72
C THR A 163 -49.75 -11.44 4.51
N LEU A 164 -50.30 -12.63 4.28
CA LEU A 164 -51.73 -12.92 4.23
C LEU A 164 -52.11 -13.56 5.57
N ARG A 165 -53.20 -13.10 6.17
CA ARG A 165 -53.82 -13.73 7.35
C ARG A 165 -55.31 -13.92 7.07
N THR A 166 -55.82 -15.13 7.26
CA THR A 166 -57.24 -15.46 7.08
C THR A 166 -58.00 -15.39 8.41
N GLU A 167 -59.34 -15.33 8.35
CA GLU A 167 -60.26 -15.31 9.50
C GLU A 167 -60.04 -14.14 10.49
N VAL A 168 -59.38 -13.06 10.06
CA VAL A 168 -59.12 -11.87 10.89
C VAL A 168 -60.42 -11.06 11.05
N PRO A 169 -60.81 -10.65 12.28
CA PRO A 169 -61.98 -9.78 12.48
C PRO A 169 -61.79 -8.37 11.92
N GLY A 170 -62.75 -7.91 11.12
CA GLY A 170 -62.82 -6.55 10.57
C GLY A 170 -63.35 -5.49 11.55
N PRO A 171 -63.54 -4.24 11.10
CA PRO A 171 -64.06 -3.15 11.93
C PRO A 171 -65.48 -3.37 12.48
N ASP A 172 -66.27 -4.22 11.82
CA ASP A 172 -67.61 -4.65 12.25
C ASP A 172 -67.63 -5.98 13.02
N GLY A 173 -66.46 -6.60 13.21
CA GLY A 173 -66.30 -7.91 13.84
C GLY A 173 -66.53 -9.11 12.91
N SER A 174 -66.82 -8.90 11.62
CA SER A 174 -66.95 -10.00 10.65
C SER A 174 -65.58 -10.63 10.31
N PRO A 175 -65.49 -11.94 10.03
CA PRO A 175 -64.23 -12.57 9.61
C PRO A 175 -63.91 -12.21 8.16
N GLY A 176 -62.66 -11.82 7.91
CA GLY A 176 -62.15 -11.47 6.59
C GLY A 176 -60.69 -11.88 6.40
N VAL A 177 -60.04 -11.28 5.41
CA VAL A 177 -58.59 -11.43 5.17
C VAL A 177 -57.87 -10.13 5.50
N GLN A 178 -56.75 -10.24 6.20
CA GLN A 178 -55.81 -9.14 6.40
C GLN A 178 -54.61 -9.33 5.46
N LEU A 179 -54.31 -8.29 4.69
CA LEU A 179 -53.13 -8.16 3.86
C LEU A 179 -52.22 -7.12 4.51
N VAL A 180 -51.04 -7.54 4.97
CA VAL A 180 -50.05 -6.62 5.53
C VAL A 180 -48.87 -6.53 4.57
N TYR A 181 -48.70 -5.36 3.99
CA TYR A 181 -47.63 -5.03 3.06
C TYR A 181 -46.49 -4.33 3.81
N PRO A 182 -45.22 -4.67 3.53
CA PRO A 182 -44.10 -3.87 4.01
C PRO A 182 -44.03 -2.53 3.26
N MET A 183 -43.31 -1.58 3.84
CA MET A 183 -42.69 -0.48 3.10
C MET A 183 -41.23 -0.37 3.52
N THR A 184 -40.37 0.01 2.59
CA THR A 184 -39.02 0.51 2.88
C THR A 184 -38.70 1.70 2.00
N VAL A 185 -37.89 2.62 2.51
CA VAL A 185 -37.20 3.60 1.68
C VAL A 185 -35.70 3.35 1.81
N ASP A 186 -35.01 3.14 0.69
CA ASP A 186 -33.55 3.09 0.61
C ASP A 186 -33.03 4.03 -0.49
N TRP A 187 -31.80 4.52 -0.33
CA TRP A 187 -31.18 5.37 -1.35
C TRP A 187 -30.48 4.52 -2.43
N GLN A 188 -30.65 4.86 -3.70
CA GLN A 188 -30.00 4.18 -4.83
C GLN A 188 -28.87 5.03 -5.41
N SER A 189 -27.69 4.43 -5.57
CA SER A 189 -26.61 5.01 -6.36
C SER A 189 -26.93 5.04 -7.86
N PRO A 190 -26.36 5.96 -8.66
CA PRO A 190 -26.62 6.03 -10.10
C PRO A 190 -26.29 4.73 -10.84
N VAL A 191 -25.24 4.02 -10.43
CA VAL A 191 -24.97 2.63 -10.84
C VAL A 191 -25.22 1.70 -9.64
N PRO A 192 -26.00 0.61 -9.77
CA PRO A 192 -26.28 -0.30 -8.67
C PRO A 192 -25.01 -0.89 -8.04
N GLY A 193 -24.95 -0.90 -6.70
CA GLY A 193 -23.85 -1.48 -5.92
C GLY A 193 -22.80 -0.49 -5.42
N GLN A 194 -22.84 0.78 -5.83
CA GLN A 194 -21.92 1.84 -5.37
C GLN A 194 -22.21 2.38 -3.94
N GLY A 195 -23.15 1.78 -3.21
CA GLY A 195 -23.43 2.11 -1.80
C GLY A 195 -24.02 3.50 -1.59
N LEU A 196 -23.17 4.48 -1.28
CA LEU A 196 -23.54 5.87 -0.94
C LEU A 196 -22.72 6.92 -1.71
N LEU A 197 -21.98 6.54 -2.75
CA LEU A 197 -21.26 7.47 -3.63
C LEU A 197 -22.24 8.38 -4.37
N GLY A 198 -22.15 9.70 -4.15
CA GLY A 198 -23.05 10.70 -4.71
C GLY A 198 -24.32 10.95 -3.89
N PHE A 199 -24.35 10.49 -2.63
CA PHE A 199 -25.48 10.68 -1.72
C PHE A 199 -25.76 12.14 -1.34
N GLU A 200 -27.03 12.56 -1.41
CA GLU A 200 -27.49 13.84 -0.85
C GLU A 200 -28.65 13.70 0.16
N ARG A 201 -28.51 14.37 1.31
CA ARG A 201 -29.47 14.39 2.43
C ARG A 201 -30.82 15.00 2.02
N SER A 202 -31.94 14.46 2.51
CA SER A 202 -33.28 15.08 2.40
C SER A 202 -33.53 16.10 3.52
N THR A 203 -34.28 17.16 3.23
CA THR A 203 -34.71 18.18 4.20
C THR A 203 -36.21 18.17 4.51
N GLY A 204 -37.00 17.45 3.71
CA GLY A 204 -38.46 17.44 3.81
C GLY A 204 -39.04 16.16 4.42
N ALA A 205 -40.35 16.18 4.68
CA ALA A 205 -41.11 14.94 4.85
C ALA A 205 -41.15 14.18 3.51
N MET A 206 -41.28 12.86 3.58
CA MET A 206 -41.46 12.00 2.39
C MET A 206 -42.94 11.62 2.26
N HIS A 207 -43.45 11.58 1.02
CA HIS A 207 -44.88 11.36 0.72
C HIS A 207 -45.08 10.36 -0.41
N PHE A 208 -46.10 9.52 -0.28
CA PHE A 208 -46.63 8.67 -1.35
C PHE A 208 -48.09 8.26 -1.04
N THR A 209 -48.73 7.57 -1.97
CA THR A 209 -50.10 7.05 -1.83
C THR A 209 -50.10 5.54 -2.15
N ASP A 210 -50.87 4.74 -1.41
CA ASP A 210 -51.12 3.33 -1.70
C ASP A 210 -52.41 3.20 -2.52
N ASP A 211 -52.26 2.87 -3.81
CA ASP A 211 -53.34 2.70 -4.78
C ASP A 211 -54.06 1.37 -4.52
N LEU A 212 -55.34 1.49 -4.13
CA LEU A 212 -56.22 0.34 -3.85
C LEU A 212 -57.19 0.05 -5.01
N SER A 213 -57.19 0.85 -6.07
CA SER A 213 -58.15 0.79 -7.18
C SER A 213 -58.12 -0.54 -7.94
N HIS A 214 -56.94 -1.17 -8.00
CA HIS A 214 -56.69 -2.46 -8.65
C HIS A 214 -56.38 -3.62 -7.68
N LEU A 215 -56.61 -3.43 -6.37
CA LEU A 215 -56.30 -4.41 -5.32
C LEU A 215 -56.97 -5.80 -5.52
N LEU A 216 -58.06 -5.88 -6.30
CA LEU A 216 -58.70 -7.13 -6.76
C LEU A 216 -58.95 -7.16 -8.28
N GLY A 217 -58.09 -6.50 -9.07
CA GLY A 217 -58.32 -6.26 -10.50
C GLY A 217 -59.50 -5.31 -10.73
N ASP A 218 -60.44 -5.67 -11.63
CA ASP A 218 -61.63 -4.87 -11.94
C ASP A 218 -62.74 -4.93 -10.85
N ARG A 219 -62.48 -5.58 -9.71
CA ARG A 219 -63.46 -5.74 -8.61
C ARG A 219 -63.23 -4.69 -7.54
N PRO A 220 -64.29 -4.07 -6.98
CA PRO A 220 -64.15 -3.19 -5.83
C PRO A 220 -63.56 -3.98 -4.65
N SER A 221 -62.45 -3.49 -4.10
CA SER A 221 -61.72 -4.20 -3.04
C SER A 221 -62.45 -4.19 -1.69
N HIS A 222 -63.23 -3.13 -1.44
CA HIS A 222 -63.80 -2.81 -0.13
C HIS A 222 -62.77 -2.80 1.02
N ALA A 223 -61.48 -2.63 0.68
CA ALA A 223 -60.40 -2.72 1.63
C ALA A 223 -60.34 -1.48 2.51
N VAL A 224 -60.14 -1.72 3.81
CA VAL A 224 -60.07 -0.69 4.85
C VAL A 224 -58.76 -0.78 5.60
N LEU A 225 -58.20 0.39 5.90
CA LEU A 225 -57.01 0.57 6.72
C LEU A 225 -57.28 0.09 8.16
N TRP A 226 -56.89 -1.15 8.50
CA TRP A 226 -57.32 -1.83 9.74
C TRP A 226 -56.32 -2.86 10.28
N ASN A 227 -56.09 -2.79 11.59
CA ASN A 227 -55.21 -3.70 12.33
C ASN A 227 -55.78 -4.06 13.71
N GLY A 228 -57.05 -4.47 13.77
CA GLY A 228 -57.69 -4.93 15.01
C GLY A 228 -57.74 -3.87 16.12
N GLY A 229 -58.01 -2.60 15.75
CA GLY A 229 -58.05 -1.47 16.68
C GLY A 229 -56.69 -0.87 17.07
N ARG A 230 -55.58 -1.40 16.55
CA ARG A 230 -54.23 -0.76 16.62
C ARG A 230 -54.02 0.19 15.43
N PRO A 231 -52.98 1.03 15.45
CA PRO A 231 -52.47 1.67 14.22
C PRO A 231 -52.37 0.67 13.07
N ALA A 232 -52.76 1.12 11.88
CA ALA A 232 -52.81 0.31 10.67
C ALA A 232 -51.65 0.60 9.69
N CYS A 233 -50.73 1.47 10.09
CA CYS A 233 -49.37 1.54 9.59
C CYS A 233 -48.46 1.87 10.78
N GLY A 234 -47.15 1.64 10.63
CA GLY A 234 -46.14 1.92 11.64
C GLY A 234 -44.74 1.50 11.15
N ARG A 235 -43.74 1.59 12.02
CA ARG A 235 -42.38 1.12 11.72
C ARG A 235 -42.23 -0.38 11.96
N ASN A 236 -41.23 -1.00 11.35
CA ASN A 236 -41.05 -2.45 11.42
C ASN A 236 -40.68 -2.93 12.83
N GLY A 237 -41.60 -3.64 13.49
CA GLY A 237 -41.50 -4.06 14.89
C GLY A 237 -42.54 -3.40 15.80
N GLU A 238 -43.23 -2.36 15.34
CA GLU A 238 -44.30 -1.69 16.09
C GLU A 238 -45.64 -2.44 16.01
N ASP A 239 -46.50 -2.23 17.00
CA ASP A 239 -47.86 -2.80 17.14
C ASP A 239 -48.02 -4.32 16.93
N GLY A 240 -46.92 -5.09 16.95
CA GLY A 240 -46.91 -6.53 16.72
C GLY A 240 -46.80 -6.95 15.26
N VAL A 241 -46.46 -6.03 14.35
CA VAL A 241 -46.11 -6.34 12.96
C VAL A 241 -44.60 -6.30 12.80
N ARG A 242 -44.01 -7.42 12.36
CA ARG A 242 -42.56 -7.57 12.17
C ARG A 242 -42.24 -8.40 10.93
N PHE A 243 -41.49 -7.81 10.02
CA PHE A 243 -40.88 -8.48 8.87
C PHE A 243 -39.41 -8.76 9.19
N GLY A 244 -39.03 -10.03 9.25
CA GLY A 244 -37.70 -10.46 9.74
C GLY A 244 -36.51 -10.10 8.84
N GLY A 245 -36.74 -9.92 7.54
CA GLY A 245 -35.70 -9.55 6.57
C GLY A 245 -35.40 -8.05 6.49
N LEU A 246 -36.24 -7.20 7.09
CA LEU A 246 -36.12 -5.75 7.01
C LEU A 246 -35.31 -5.17 8.19
N PRO A 247 -34.76 -3.93 8.08
CA PRO A 247 -34.33 -3.16 9.24
C PRO A 247 -35.49 -3.00 10.23
N GLY A 248 -35.22 -2.86 11.53
CA GLY A 248 -36.29 -2.60 12.50
C GLY A 248 -35.82 -2.28 13.91
N GLY A 249 -36.71 -1.69 14.71
CA GLY A 249 -36.37 -1.00 15.94
C GLY A 249 -35.94 -1.89 17.10
N ARG A 250 -34.64 -1.84 17.42
CA ARG A 250 -34.13 -1.21 18.66
C ARG A 250 -32.59 -1.22 18.73
N GLY A 251 -31.97 -0.16 18.21
CA GLY A 251 -30.59 0.27 18.53
C GLY A 251 -29.45 -0.65 18.06
N GLY A 252 -28.55 -0.12 17.21
CA GLY A 252 -27.35 -0.83 16.75
C GLY A 252 -26.10 0.04 16.85
N GLY A 253 -25.33 -0.10 17.93
CA GLY A 253 -24.17 0.76 18.22
C GLY A 253 -24.55 2.19 18.59
N ASP A 254 -23.55 2.99 18.97
CA ASP A 254 -23.75 4.28 19.65
C ASP A 254 -24.39 5.39 18.77
N ARG A 255 -24.53 5.18 17.46
CA ARG A 255 -24.96 6.23 16.51
C ARG A 255 -25.94 5.81 15.41
N ALA A 256 -26.15 4.52 15.12
CA ALA A 256 -27.04 4.12 14.01
C ALA A 256 -28.53 4.16 14.41
N VAL A 257 -29.32 4.92 13.66
CA VAL A 257 -30.75 5.12 13.87
C VAL A 257 -31.54 4.28 12.87
N VAL A 258 -31.62 2.97 13.17
CA VAL A 258 -32.69 2.13 12.64
C VAL A 258 -34.02 2.63 13.23
N ASP A 259 -35.07 2.66 12.41
CA ASP A 259 -36.39 3.24 12.71
C ASP A 259 -36.42 4.78 12.77
N SER A 260 -35.94 5.41 11.68
CA SER A 260 -36.00 6.86 11.51
C SER A 260 -37.37 7.35 11.02
N GLY A 261 -37.76 8.54 11.47
CA GLY A 261 -39.03 9.18 11.12
C GLY A 261 -40.27 8.59 11.79
N THR A 262 -41.44 9.16 11.49
CA THR A 262 -42.76 8.72 11.96
C THR A 262 -43.67 8.50 10.75
N VAL A 263 -44.19 7.28 10.60
CA VAL A 263 -45.14 6.92 9.54
C VAL A 263 -46.54 7.28 9.97
N THR A 264 -47.28 7.97 9.10
CA THR A 264 -48.71 8.26 9.26
C THR A 264 -49.44 7.94 7.97
N CYS A 265 -50.64 7.36 8.10
CA CYS A 265 -51.46 6.92 6.98
C CYS A 265 -52.92 7.32 7.20
N THR A 266 -53.61 7.72 6.14
CA THR A 266 -55.03 8.11 6.17
C THR A 266 -55.77 7.61 4.94
N GLN A 267 -56.94 7.03 5.15
CA GLN A 267 -57.85 6.60 4.10
C GLN A 267 -59.15 7.42 4.20
N ALA A 268 -59.65 7.95 3.08
CA ALA A 268 -60.84 8.81 3.08
C ALA A 268 -62.15 8.02 3.19
N GLU A 269 -62.26 6.89 2.47
CA GLU A 269 -63.43 6.02 2.45
C GLU A 269 -63.06 4.55 2.13
N PRO A 270 -63.90 3.56 2.50
CA PRO A 270 -63.62 2.14 2.26
C PRO A 270 -63.41 1.79 0.77
N GLY A 271 -62.24 1.22 0.46
CA GLY A 271 -61.82 0.89 -0.91
C GLY A 271 -61.19 2.06 -1.69
N GLY A 272 -61.17 3.28 -1.12
CA GLY A 272 -60.36 4.39 -1.64
C GLY A 272 -58.90 4.30 -1.20
N ASP A 273 -58.04 5.08 -1.84
CA ASP A 273 -56.59 5.04 -1.65
C ASP A 273 -56.14 5.50 -0.24
N VAL A 274 -54.91 5.13 0.13
CA VAL A 274 -54.31 5.50 1.43
C VAL A 274 -53.15 6.46 1.22
N ASP A 275 -53.31 7.72 1.63
CA ASP A 275 -52.21 8.69 1.66
C ASP A 275 -51.25 8.37 2.81
N VAL A 276 -49.94 8.42 2.55
CA VAL A 276 -48.88 8.10 3.50
C VAL A 276 -47.84 9.21 3.57
N ARG A 277 -47.52 9.65 4.79
CA ARG A 277 -46.50 10.65 5.08
C ARG A 277 -45.50 10.12 6.11
N ILE A 278 -44.21 10.37 5.86
CA ILE A 278 -43.10 10.05 6.75
C ILE A 278 -42.42 11.35 7.20
N ASP A 279 -42.58 11.69 8.48
CA ASP A 279 -42.00 12.90 9.08
C ASP A 279 -40.68 12.61 9.82
N GLY A 280 -39.64 13.41 9.59
CA GLY A 280 -38.40 13.37 10.38
C GLY A 280 -37.50 12.17 10.12
N ALA A 281 -37.48 11.64 8.90
CA ALA A 281 -36.55 10.59 8.50
C ALA A 281 -35.08 11.07 8.61
N VAL A 282 -34.23 10.25 9.23
CA VAL A 282 -32.80 10.51 9.41
C VAL A 282 -32.07 10.04 8.15
N THR A 283 -31.98 10.93 7.17
CA THR A 283 -31.18 10.73 5.94
C THR A 283 -29.70 11.07 6.16
N ASP A 284 -29.16 10.70 7.33
CA ASP A 284 -27.77 10.97 7.70
C ASP A 284 -26.92 9.74 7.41
N ALA A 285 -26.03 9.84 6.42
CA ALA A 285 -25.17 8.74 5.97
C ALA A 285 -24.17 8.22 7.03
N ALA A 286 -24.00 8.89 8.18
CA ALA A 286 -23.22 8.39 9.32
C ALA A 286 -24.10 7.70 10.39
N ARG A 287 -25.43 7.65 10.18
CA ARG A 287 -26.41 7.09 11.12
C ARG A 287 -27.34 6.04 10.50
N MET A 288 -27.07 5.57 9.28
CA MET A 288 -27.88 4.56 8.59
C MET A 288 -27.73 3.14 9.20
N PRO A 289 -28.71 2.23 9.00
CA PRO A 289 -28.70 0.85 9.51
C PRO A 289 -27.69 -0.06 8.80
N GLY A 290 -27.00 -0.92 9.56
CA GLY A 290 -26.19 -2.02 9.01
C GLY A 290 -26.72 -3.43 9.31
N ARG A 291 -27.79 -3.57 10.12
CA ARG A 291 -28.33 -4.87 10.59
C ARG A 291 -29.85 -4.87 10.70
N ASN A 292 -30.44 -6.06 10.65
CA ASN A 292 -31.88 -6.28 10.84
C ASN A 292 -32.29 -6.31 12.32
N ILE A 293 -33.59 -6.31 12.60
CA ILE A 293 -34.19 -6.34 13.96
C ILE A 293 -33.87 -7.61 14.79
N GLY A 294 -33.21 -8.61 14.21
CA GLY A 294 -32.64 -9.78 14.90
C GLY A 294 -31.12 -9.74 15.06
N GLY A 295 -30.45 -8.64 14.71
CA GLY A 295 -28.98 -8.51 14.70
C GLY A 295 -28.28 -9.16 13.51
N GLY A 296 -29.03 -9.82 12.62
CA GLY A 296 -28.52 -10.45 11.40
C GLY A 296 -28.39 -9.48 10.21
N PRO A 297 -27.95 -9.96 9.05
CA PRO A 297 -27.88 -9.16 7.81
C PRO A 297 -29.27 -8.79 7.30
N ILE A 298 -29.39 -7.64 6.62
CA ILE A 298 -30.62 -7.18 5.99
C ILE A 298 -30.82 -7.93 4.66
N SER A 299 -32.07 -8.26 4.31
CA SER A 299 -32.40 -8.88 3.03
C SER A 299 -32.20 -7.91 1.86
N GLY A 300 -31.71 -8.42 0.72
CA GLY A 300 -31.33 -7.59 -0.43
C GLY A 300 -29.90 -7.03 -0.37
N GLY A 301 -29.12 -7.39 0.64
CA GLY A 301 -27.75 -6.90 0.86
C GLY A 301 -27.71 -5.67 1.76
N ALA A 302 -26.53 -5.05 1.88
CA ALA A 302 -26.32 -3.84 2.69
C ALA A 302 -26.82 -2.56 1.96
N LYS A 303 -28.09 -2.55 1.55
CA LYS A 303 -28.77 -1.37 0.99
C LYS A 303 -28.89 -0.28 2.06
N PRO A 304 -28.69 1.02 1.72
CA PRO A 304 -28.78 2.13 2.66
C PRO A 304 -30.24 2.51 2.96
N TYR A 305 -30.93 1.65 3.72
CA TYR A 305 -32.31 1.86 4.17
C TYR A 305 -32.41 3.05 5.15
N VAL A 306 -33.24 4.03 4.85
CA VAL A 306 -33.54 5.16 5.76
C VAL A 306 -34.87 4.98 6.51
N VAL A 307 -35.81 4.22 5.95
CA VAL A 307 -37.12 3.93 6.57
C VAL A 307 -37.48 2.46 6.38
N SER A 308 -38.08 1.83 7.40
CA SER A 308 -38.79 0.56 7.26
C SER A 308 -40.09 0.57 8.08
N GLY A 309 -41.17 0.08 7.48
CA GLY A 309 -42.51 0.09 8.04
C GLY A 309 -43.44 -0.88 7.35
N TRP A 310 -44.74 -0.65 7.51
CA TRP A 310 -45.79 -1.51 6.96
C TRP A 310 -47.13 -0.79 6.88
N ILE A 311 -48.05 -1.34 6.09
CA ILE A 311 -49.47 -0.97 6.01
C ILE A 311 -50.31 -2.25 6.13
N ALA A 312 -51.35 -2.22 6.95
CA ALA A 312 -52.28 -3.31 7.19
C ALA A 312 -53.67 -2.95 6.65
N LEU A 313 -54.08 -3.68 5.61
CA LEU A 313 -55.40 -3.58 5.00
C LEU A 313 -56.23 -4.81 5.40
N TRP A 314 -57.51 -4.62 5.69
CA TRP A 314 -58.48 -5.69 5.86
C TRP A 314 -59.59 -5.57 4.82
N MET A 315 -60.08 -6.72 4.37
CA MET A 315 -61.24 -6.80 3.48
C MET A 315 -62.04 -8.08 3.77
N PRO A 316 -63.35 -8.12 3.45
CA PRO A 316 -64.14 -9.35 3.55
C PRO A 316 -63.53 -10.49 2.73
N THR A 317 -63.60 -11.73 3.22
CA THR A 317 -63.12 -12.90 2.47
C THR A 317 -63.88 -13.01 1.14
N PRO A 318 -63.20 -13.05 -0.03
CA PRO A 318 -63.87 -13.17 -1.32
C PRO A 318 -64.72 -14.45 -1.45
N SER A 319 -65.85 -14.35 -2.14
CA SER A 319 -66.80 -15.46 -2.30
C SER A 319 -66.24 -16.61 -3.14
N ALA A 320 -66.21 -17.81 -2.57
CA ALA A 320 -65.81 -19.04 -3.26
C ALA A 320 -66.67 -19.35 -4.52
N PRO A 321 -66.09 -19.95 -5.58
CA PRO A 321 -64.67 -20.27 -5.73
C PRO A 321 -63.84 -19.03 -6.07
N THR A 322 -62.78 -18.79 -5.27
CA THR A 322 -61.92 -17.61 -5.46
C THR A 322 -60.60 -17.98 -6.14
N SER A 323 -60.33 -17.29 -7.24
CA SER A 323 -59.00 -17.12 -7.83
C SER A 323 -58.92 -15.71 -8.38
N VAL A 324 -58.22 -14.81 -7.66
CA VAL A 324 -58.05 -13.39 -8.02
C VAL A 324 -56.59 -13.02 -7.82
N GLU A 325 -55.94 -12.45 -8.83
CA GLU A 325 -54.67 -11.76 -8.62
C GLU A 325 -54.93 -10.45 -7.89
N SER A 326 -54.38 -10.32 -6.68
CA SER A 326 -54.37 -9.06 -5.93
C SER A 326 -53.11 -8.28 -6.27
N VAL A 327 -53.28 -7.05 -6.74
CA VAL A 327 -52.20 -6.16 -7.20
C VAL A 327 -52.32 -4.83 -6.48
N ASN A 328 -51.34 -4.47 -5.66
CA ASN A 328 -51.40 -3.26 -4.83
C ASN A 328 -50.08 -2.48 -4.94
N THR A 329 -50.18 -1.18 -5.11
CA THR A 329 -49.13 -0.37 -5.75
C THR A 329 -48.93 0.94 -5.01
N PHE A 330 -47.69 1.27 -4.64
CA PHE A 330 -47.36 2.62 -4.19
C PHE A 330 -47.11 3.56 -5.38
N THR A 331 -47.53 4.82 -5.24
CA THR A 331 -47.08 5.91 -6.12
C THR A 331 -45.63 6.34 -5.79
N PRO A 332 -44.91 7.00 -6.72
CA PRO A 332 -43.53 7.44 -6.46
C PRO A 332 -43.39 8.39 -5.25
N LEU A 333 -42.31 8.19 -4.51
CA LEU A 333 -41.90 8.90 -3.31
C LEU A 333 -41.47 10.33 -3.61
N GLN A 334 -42.24 11.29 -3.09
CA GLN A 334 -41.95 12.71 -3.22
C GLN A 334 -41.11 13.19 -2.04
N THR A 335 -39.92 13.76 -2.31
CA THR A 335 -39.06 14.42 -1.33
C THR A 335 -38.08 15.40 -1.99
N THR A 336 -37.29 16.15 -1.21
CA THR A 336 -36.42 17.24 -1.68
C THR A 336 -35.14 17.33 -0.83
N SER A 337 -33.99 17.57 -1.47
CA SER A 337 -32.67 17.53 -0.81
C SER A 337 -32.26 18.83 -0.09
N VAL A 338 -31.05 18.83 0.50
CA VAL A 338 -30.37 20.01 1.06
C VAL A 338 -29.97 21.07 0.02
N SER A 339 -29.84 20.71 -1.26
CA SER A 339 -29.65 21.67 -2.36
C SER A 339 -30.96 22.18 -2.97
N GLY A 340 -32.12 21.67 -2.53
CA GLY A 340 -33.43 21.98 -3.11
C GLY A 340 -33.80 21.12 -4.31
N THR A 341 -33.01 20.10 -4.60
CA THR A 341 -33.17 19.18 -5.75
C THR A 341 -34.31 18.18 -5.49
N PRO A 342 -35.20 17.90 -6.47
CA PRO A 342 -36.26 16.89 -6.33
C PRO A 342 -35.69 15.46 -6.37
N ASN A 343 -36.41 14.51 -5.76
CA ASN A 343 -36.06 13.09 -5.79
C ASN A 343 -35.94 12.54 -7.24
N PHE A 344 -34.87 11.80 -7.56
CA PHE A 344 -34.50 11.35 -8.91
C PHE A 344 -34.49 12.48 -9.97
N PRO A 345 -33.62 13.49 -9.82
CA PRO A 345 -33.67 14.73 -10.62
C PRO A 345 -33.32 14.54 -12.10
N ASP A 346 -32.75 13.41 -12.47
CA ASP A 346 -32.32 12.99 -13.80
C ASP A 346 -33.28 11.99 -14.47
N GLY A 347 -34.40 11.64 -13.83
CA GLY A 347 -35.32 10.65 -14.38
C GLY A 347 -36.59 10.46 -13.54
N ALA A 348 -36.84 9.23 -13.13
CA ALA A 348 -37.92 8.86 -12.24
C ALA A 348 -37.45 7.73 -11.32
N GLU A 349 -38.11 7.61 -10.17
CA GLU A 349 -37.91 6.49 -9.26
C GLU A 349 -38.26 5.14 -9.94
N PRO A 350 -37.47 4.08 -9.71
CA PRO A 350 -37.84 2.72 -10.06
C PRO A 350 -39.18 2.30 -9.41
N THR A 351 -40.23 2.13 -10.22
CA THR A 351 -41.56 1.72 -9.71
C THR A 351 -41.82 0.21 -9.79
N ALA A 352 -40.85 -0.58 -10.26
CA ALA A 352 -41.00 -2.01 -10.51
C ALA A 352 -41.29 -2.83 -9.23
N ASP A 353 -40.73 -2.40 -8.10
CA ASP A 353 -40.87 -3.02 -6.77
C ASP A 353 -41.82 -2.23 -5.85
N ASN A 354 -42.41 -1.13 -6.32
CA ASN A 354 -43.52 -0.44 -5.66
C ASN A 354 -44.87 -1.19 -5.84
N SER A 355 -44.94 -2.19 -6.73
CA SER A 355 -46.10 -3.09 -6.88
C SER A 355 -45.88 -4.44 -6.19
N ALA A 356 -46.81 -4.85 -5.32
CA ALA A 356 -46.83 -6.18 -4.72
C ALA A 356 -48.01 -7.01 -5.27
N ARG A 357 -47.70 -8.19 -5.82
CA ARG A 357 -48.67 -9.14 -6.41
C ARG A 357 -48.84 -10.38 -5.54
N ARG A 358 -50.09 -10.81 -5.34
CA ARG A 358 -50.43 -12.05 -4.60
C ARG A 358 -51.70 -12.67 -5.18
N ASN A 359 -51.61 -13.92 -5.64
CA ASN A 359 -52.80 -14.69 -6.01
C ASN A 359 -53.58 -15.08 -4.75
N LEU A 360 -54.79 -14.54 -4.59
CA LEU A 360 -55.77 -14.98 -3.61
C LEU A 360 -56.55 -16.14 -4.24
N VAL A 361 -56.11 -17.35 -3.91
CA VAL A 361 -56.72 -18.61 -4.36
C VAL A 361 -57.29 -19.36 -3.18
N GLU A 362 -58.47 -19.96 -3.33
CA GLU A 362 -59.09 -20.78 -2.29
C GLU A 362 -58.19 -21.96 -1.90
N LEU A 363 -57.71 -22.68 -2.90
CA LEU A 363 -56.72 -23.75 -2.78
C LEU A 363 -55.46 -23.35 -3.55
N GLY A 364 -54.35 -23.13 -2.84
CA GLY A 364 -53.06 -22.74 -3.44
C GLY A 364 -52.06 -23.88 -3.40
N PRO A 365 -51.22 -24.07 -4.44
CA PRO A 365 -50.25 -25.16 -4.47
C PRO A 365 -49.23 -24.99 -3.35
N GLY A 366 -49.19 -25.95 -2.44
CA GLY A 366 -48.23 -25.96 -1.34
C GLY A 366 -46.78 -26.08 -1.84
N THR A 367 -45.85 -25.44 -1.15
CA THR A 367 -44.42 -25.55 -1.41
C THR A 367 -43.67 -26.03 -0.18
N ALA A 368 -42.56 -26.74 -0.37
CA ALA A 368 -41.71 -27.23 0.69
C ALA A 368 -40.22 -27.17 0.30
N GLY A 369 -39.33 -27.16 1.28
CA GLY A 369 -37.88 -27.14 1.05
C GLY A 369 -37.06 -27.45 2.30
N LYS A 370 -35.81 -27.90 2.08
CA LYS A 370 -34.86 -28.27 3.14
C LYS A 370 -33.57 -27.44 3.11
N ARG A 371 -33.02 -27.09 4.27
CA ARG A 371 -31.62 -26.64 4.42
C ARG A 371 -30.96 -27.18 5.69
N LEU A 372 -29.68 -27.50 5.62
CA LEU A 372 -28.88 -27.99 6.74
C LEU A 372 -27.84 -26.93 7.13
N TRP A 373 -27.99 -26.36 8.33
CA TRP A 373 -27.12 -25.29 8.84
C TRP A 373 -26.08 -25.84 9.82
N ARG A 374 -24.91 -25.20 9.91
CA ARG A 374 -24.00 -25.40 11.06
C ARG A 374 -24.45 -24.50 12.21
N LEU A 375 -24.57 -25.04 13.42
CA LEU A 375 -24.86 -24.25 14.62
C LEU A 375 -23.57 -23.70 15.23
N GLY A 376 -23.59 -22.43 15.63
CA GLY A 376 -22.50 -21.82 16.39
C GLY A 376 -22.40 -22.35 17.83
N SER A 377 -21.33 -21.95 18.52
CA SER A 377 -21.05 -22.34 19.91
C SER A 377 -22.06 -21.80 20.93
N ASP A 378 -22.88 -20.82 20.55
CA ASP A 378 -23.99 -20.28 21.34
C ASP A 378 -25.28 -21.12 21.24
N GLY A 379 -25.33 -22.11 20.34
CA GLY A 379 -26.50 -22.94 20.10
C GLY A 379 -27.70 -22.22 19.44
N THR A 380 -27.53 -20.97 18.98
CA THR A 380 -28.63 -20.19 18.37
C THR A 380 -28.26 -19.54 17.03
N SER A 381 -27.00 -19.14 16.86
CA SER A 381 -26.49 -18.68 15.57
C SER A 381 -26.38 -19.85 14.58
N VAL A 382 -26.65 -19.57 13.31
CA VAL A 382 -26.51 -20.51 12.19
C VAL A 382 -25.55 -19.95 11.15
N VAL A 383 -24.71 -20.81 10.60
CA VAL A 383 -23.73 -20.48 9.57
C VAL A 383 -23.95 -21.39 8.36
N ALA A 384 -23.85 -20.80 7.17
CA ALA A 384 -23.83 -21.52 5.90
C ALA A 384 -22.63 -22.48 5.84
N GLY A 385 -22.80 -23.66 5.24
CA GLY A 385 -21.73 -24.66 5.21
C GLY A 385 -22.20 -26.10 4.99
N SER A 386 -23.11 -26.28 4.04
CA SER A 386 -23.53 -27.59 3.53
C SER A 386 -23.11 -27.77 2.07
N ALA A 387 -23.51 -28.88 1.44
CA ALA A 387 -23.33 -29.13 0.02
C ALA A 387 -23.93 -28.04 -0.89
N LYS A 388 -24.90 -27.25 -0.40
CA LYS A 388 -25.49 -26.11 -1.13
C LYS A 388 -24.66 -24.83 -1.05
N ASP A 389 -23.80 -24.70 -0.05
CA ASP A 389 -23.12 -23.45 0.32
C ASP A 389 -21.60 -23.47 0.01
N GLY A 390 -21.09 -24.51 -0.66
CA GLY A 390 -19.75 -24.55 -1.25
C GLY A 390 -18.61 -25.04 -0.33
N ASP A 391 -18.73 -24.90 1.00
CA ASP A 391 -17.94 -25.68 1.97
C ASP A 391 -18.83 -26.73 2.66
N PRO A 392 -18.85 -27.98 2.20
CA PRO A 392 -19.57 -29.06 2.87
C PRO A 392 -18.80 -29.68 4.05
N TRP A 393 -17.55 -29.29 4.31
CA TRP A 393 -16.66 -30.05 5.19
C TRP A 393 -16.87 -29.75 6.68
N ALA A 394 -17.27 -30.76 7.45
CA ALA A 394 -17.50 -30.70 8.89
C ALA A 394 -16.69 -31.78 9.61
N THR A 395 -16.30 -31.54 10.86
CA THR A 395 -15.74 -32.61 11.71
C THR A 395 -16.86 -33.38 12.41
N ALA A 396 -16.60 -34.63 12.75
CA ALA A 396 -17.54 -35.44 13.52
C ALA A 396 -17.66 -34.92 14.96
N GLY A 397 -18.86 -34.52 15.39
CA GLY A 397 -19.13 -33.74 16.60
C GLY A 397 -19.67 -32.32 16.32
N THR A 398 -19.67 -31.88 15.05
CA THR A 398 -20.33 -30.65 14.60
C THR A 398 -21.84 -30.73 14.86
N ARG A 399 -22.40 -29.70 15.51
CA ARG A 399 -23.85 -29.52 15.67
C ARG A 399 -24.43 -28.94 14.38
N LEU A 400 -25.44 -29.60 13.83
CA LEU A 400 -26.19 -29.17 12.65
C LEU A 400 -27.66 -28.98 12.99
N ARG A 401 -28.32 -28.04 12.31
CA ARG A 401 -29.76 -27.82 12.38
C ARG A 401 -30.38 -28.08 11.02
N SER A 402 -31.31 -29.04 10.95
CA SER A 402 -32.10 -29.31 9.75
C SER A 402 -33.38 -28.47 9.80
N ASP A 403 -33.57 -27.63 8.79
CA ASP A 403 -34.77 -26.86 8.54
C ASP A 403 -35.56 -27.54 7.41
N VAL A 404 -36.63 -28.26 7.74
CA VAL A 404 -37.65 -28.69 6.75
C VAL A 404 -38.82 -27.72 6.85
N THR A 405 -39.27 -27.16 5.73
CA THR A 405 -40.25 -26.06 5.71
C THR A 405 -41.39 -26.32 4.74
N MET A 406 -42.55 -25.72 5.01
CA MET A 406 -43.78 -25.80 4.22
C MET A 406 -44.49 -24.45 4.16
N SER A 407 -45.18 -24.15 3.05
CA SER A 407 -46.02 -22.96 2.92
C SER A 407 -47.40 -23.30 2.33
N ASN A 408 -48.45 -22.70 2.89
CA ASN A 408 -49.80 -22.67 2.34
C ASN A 408 -50.09 -21.25 1.79
N PRO A 409 -50.00 -21.03 0.46
CA PRO A 409 -50.30 -19.73 -0.13
C PRO A 409 -51.81 -19.47 -0.33
N GLY A 410 -52.67 -20.46 -0.09
CA GLY A 410 -54.12 -20.38 -0.30
C GLY A 410 -54.89 -19.76 0.86
N LEU A 411 -56.22 -19.66 0.70
CA LEU A 411 -57.14 -19.14 1.73
C LEU A 411 -57.68 -20.24 2.65
N ALA A 412 -57.87 -21.46 2.14
CA ALA A 412 -58.28 -22.60 2.96
C ALA A 412 -57.07 -23.19 3.72
N PRO A 413 -57.27 -23.72 4.95
CA PRO A 413 -56.24 -24.47 5.66
C PRO A 413 -55.99 -25.83 4.98
N PHE A 414 -54.74 -26.30 4.99
CA PHE A 414 -54.44 -27.72 4.73
C PHE A 414 -54.71 -28.52 6.02
N ARG A 415 -55.56 -29.55 5.96
CA ARG A 415 -55.93 -30.40 7.10
C ARG A 415 -55.08 -31.67 7.11
N ASP A 416 -54.67 -32.14 8.30
CA ASP A 416 -53.81 -33.32 8.46
C ASP A 416 -52.47 -33.24 7.68
N ALA A 417 -51.96 -32.03 7.50
CA ALA A 417 -50.71 -31.78 6.80
C ALA A 417 -49.49 -32.17 7.66
N ALA A 418 -48.39 -32.55 7.01
CA ALA A 418 -47.22 -33.08 7.69
C ALA A 418 -45.89 -32.67 7.04
N LEU A 419 -44.86 -32.56 7.88
CA LEU A 419 -43.46 -32.50 7.47
C LEU A 419 -42.69 -33.64 8.14
N CYS A 420 -41.68 -34.17 7.48
CA CYS A 420 -40.77 -35.15 8.03
C CYS A 420 -39.30 -34.86 7.67
N ASP A 421 -38.41 -35.28 8.55
CA ASP A 421 -36.97 -35.07 8.52
C ASP A 421 -36.27 -36.40 8.80
N THR A 422 -35.40 -36.86 7.90
CA THR A 422 -34.80 -38.21 7.97
C THR A 422 -33.31 -38.20 7.64
N PHE A 423 -32.48 -38.66 8.59
CA PHE A 423 -31.02 -38.56 8.55
C PHE A 423 -30.33 -39.90 8.82
N ASP A 424 -29.12 -40.08 8.29
CA ASP A 424 -28.36 -41.32 8.45
C ASP A 424 -27.73 -41.41 9.85
N ARG A 425 -28.36 -42.21 10.73
CA ARG A 425 -27.91 -42.47 12.11
C ARG A 425 -26.46 -42.96 12.25
N ARG A 426 -25.87 -43.50 11.19
CA ARG A 426 -24.44 -43.91 11.17
C ARG A 426 -23.49 -42.71 11.07
N THR A 427 -24.01 -41.52 10.75
CA THR A 427 -23.27 -40.28 10.49
C THR A 427 -23.80 -39.06 11.26
N GLN A 428 -25.02 -39.11 11.78
CA GLN A 428 -25.72 -38.05 12.51
C GLN A 428 -26.50 -38.63 13.69
N ARG A 429 -26.75 -37.84 14.75
CA ARG A 429 -27.56 -38.26 15.90
C ARG A 429 -28.41 -37.10 16.42
N LEU A 430 -29.71 -37.34 16.60
CA LEU A 430 -30.63 -36.38 17.21
C LEU A 430 -30.09 -35.88 18.57
N THR A 431 -29.99 -34.57 18.76
CA THR A 431 -29.30 -33.93 19.88
C THR A 431 -30.08 -32.72 20.40
N ALA A 432 -30.33 -32.68 21.71
CA ALA A 432 -30.85 -31.50 22.39
C ALA A 432 -29.72 -30.47 22.62
N VAL A 433 -29.98 -29.19 22.36
CA VAL A 433 -29.01 -28.10 22.50
C VAL A 433 -29.49 -27.14 23.59
N ASP A 434 -28.63 -26.93 24.58
CA ASP A 434 -28.73 -25.91 25.63
C ASP A 434 -30.11 -25.85 26.32
N GLY A 435 -30.64 -27.04 26.64
CA GLY A 435 -31.93 -27.25 27.33
C GLY A 435 -33.17 -27.21 26.44
N ARG A 436 -33.02 -27.00 25.13
CA ARG A 436 -34.14 -27.00 24.17
C ARG A 436 -34.50 -28.41 23.71
N ALA A 437 -35.75 -28.59 23.29
CA ALA A 437 -36.18 -29.82 22.63
C ALA A 437 -35.33 -30.10 21.37
N PRO A 438 -34.96 -31.35 21.10
CA PRO A 438 -34.09 -31.69 19.96
C PRO A 438 -34.77 -31.55 18.59
N ALA A 439 -36.09 -31.44 18.58
CA ALA A 439 -36.85 -30.91 17.46
C ALA A 439 -38.01 -30.03 17.96
N TRP A 440 -38.44 -29.08 17.15
CA TRP A 440 -39.58 -28.21 17.42
C TRP A 440 -40.26 -27.78 16.10
N THR A 441 -41.41 -27.11 16.22
CA THR A 441 -42.20 -26.65 15.06
C THR A 441 -42.68 -25.22 15.23
N SER A 442 -43.10 -24.61 14.12
CA SER A 442 -43.78 -23.32 14.06
C SER A 442 -44.86 -23.34 12.96
N GLY A 443 -45.83 -22.43 13.02
CA GLY A 443 -46.80 -22.18 11.95
C GLY A 443 -48.03 -23.11 11.91
N PHE A 444 -47.87 -24.39 12.29
CA PHE A 444 -49.00 -25.32 12.42
C PHE A 444 -49.93 -24.96 13.59
N ALA A 445 -51.24 -25.13 13.37
CA ALA A 445 -52.24 -25.26 14.42
C ALA A 445 -52.47 -26.74 14.76
N HIS A 446 -52.84 -27.05 16.01
CA HIS A 446 -52.99 -28.43 16.51
C HIS A 446 -51.75 -29.31 16.23
N ALA A 447 -50.56 -28.74 16.41
CA ALA A 447 -49.30 -29.34 15.99
C ALA A 447 -48.80 -30.44 16.96
N HIS A 448 -48.44 -31.61 16.41
CA HIS A 448 -47.86 -32.73 17.14
C HIS A 448 -46.50 -33.11 16.52
N VAL A 449 -45.39 -32.86 17.24
CA VAL A 449 -44.04 -33.26 16.84
C VAL A 449 -43.76 -34.65 17.41
N GLN A 450 -43.30 -35.58 16.57
CA GLN A 450 -43.11 -36.99 16.93
C GLN A 450 -41.82 -37.58 16.35
N PHE A 451 -41.34 -38.64 17.01
CA PHE A 451 -40.05 -39.28 16.75
C PHE A 451 -40.26 -40.78 16.48
N ALA A 452 -39.49 -41.35 15.54
CA ALA A 452 -39.52 -42.79 15.24
C ALA A 452 -38.13 -43.38 15.02
N ALA A 453 -38.02 -44.69 15.30
CA ALA A 453 -36.83 -45.47 15.00
C ALA A 453 -36.74 -45.75 13.50
N TYR A 454 -35.74 -45.18 12.83
CA TYR A 454 -35.49 -45.38 11.40
C TYR A 454 -34.00 -45.58 11.14
N ASP A 455 -33.66 -46.49 10.22
CA ASP A 455 -32.26 -46.75 9.84
C ASP A 455 -32.12 -46.59 8.33
N MET A 456 -31.31 -45.63 7.89
CA MET A 456 -31.12 -45.34 6.47
C MET A 456 -30.24 -46.40 5.83
N VAL A 457 -30.85 -47.39 5.17
CA VAL A 457 -30.12 -48.52 4.55
C VAL A 457 -29.35 -48.14 3.28
N SER A 458 -29.78 -47.08 2.60
CA SER A 458 -29.06 -46.44 1.49
C SER A 458 -29.56 -44.99 1.30
N PRO A 459 -28.80 -44.10 0.62
CA PRO A 459 -29.25 -42.74 0.37
C PRO A 459 -30.54 -42.67 -0.45
N ALA A 460 -30.70 -43.56 -1.45
CA ALA A 460 -31.94 -43.67 -2.21
C ALA A 460 -33.15 -44.10 -1.34
N ALA A 461 -32.94 -44.96 -0.33
CA ALA A 461 -33.97 -45.34 0.63
C ALA A 461 -34.29 -44.26 1.68
N GLY A 462 -33.38 -43.30 1.89
CA GLY A 462 -33.63 -42.07 2.64
C GLY A 462 -34.43 -41.05 1.82
N GLN A 463 -34.08 -40.89 0.54
CA GLN A 463 -34.71 -39.93 -0.37
C GLN A 463 -36.23 -40.14 -0.52
N VAL A 464 -36.69 -41.39 -0.60
CA VAL A 464 -38.12 -41.73 -0.84
C VAL A 464 -38.87 -42.18 0.41
N ARG A 465 -38.37 -41.85 1.62
CA ARG A 465 -38.95 -42.31 2.88
C ARG A 465 -40.24 -41.56 3.21
N THR A 466 -41.35 -42.29 3.33
CA THR A 466 -42.60 -41.82 3.92
C THR A 466 -42.51 -41.75 5.45
N CYS A 467 -43.43 -41.02 6.08
CA CYS A 467 -43.53 -40.92 7.54
C CYS A 467 -44.98 -41.03 8.03
N ASP A 468 -45.74 -41.93 7.42
CA ASP A 468 -47.11 -42.23 7.81
C ASP A 468 -47.14 -43.10 9.08
N ASP A 469 -48.32 -43.45 9.59
CA ASP A 469 -48.42 -44.15 10.88
C ASP A 469 -47.85 -45.58 10.82
N ASP A 470 -47.95 -46.24 9.67
CA ASP A 470 -47.32 -47.55 9.37
C ASP A 470 -45.78 -47.48 9.29
N ASP A 471 -45.18 -46.30 9.14
CA ASP A 471 -43.72 -46.09 9.19
C ASP A 471 -43.18 -46.03 10.64
N GLY A 472 -44.07 -46.09 11.64
CA GLY A 472 -43.78 -45.99 13.07
C GLY A 472 -43.44 -47.32 13.76
N PRO A 473 -43.71 -47.47 15.08
CA PRO A 473 -44.46 -46.56 15.95
C PRO A 473 -43.79 -45.19 16.16
N TRP A 474 -44.64 -44.19 16.40
CA TRP A 474 -44.28 -42.79 16.65
C TRP A 474 -44.48 -42.41 18.12
N TYR A 475 -43.60 -41.56 18.65
CA TYR A 475 -43.54 -41.19 20.07
C TYR A 475 -43.41 -39.67 20.22
N ASP A 476 -44.00 -39.09 21.26
CA ASP A 476 -43.95 -37.65 21.51
C ASP A 476 -42.66 -37.22 22.26
N ASP A 477 -42.02 -38.15 22.99
CA ASP A 477 -40.68 -37.97 23.58
C ASP A 477 -39.67 -38.90 22.85
N PRO A 478 -38.51 -38.40 22.37
CA PRO A 478 -37.51 -39.23 21.71
C PRO A 478 -36.86 -40.28 22.64
N ALA A 479 -37.01 -40.17 23.97
CA ALA A 479 -36.53 -41.16 24.92
C ALA A 479 -37.37 -42.45 24.93
N ASP A 480 -38.66 -42.38 24.60
CA ASP A 480 -39.59 -43.53 24.61
C ASP A 480 -39.48 -44.40 23.34
N VAL A 481 -38.84 -43.88 22.29
CA VAL A 481 -38.55 -44.60 21.04
C VAL A 481 -37.74 -45.87 21.33
N PRO A 482 -38.02 -47.04 20.70
CA PRO A 482 -37.27 -48.27 20.94
C PRO A 482 -35.77 -48.12 20.62
N GLY A 483 -34.93 -48.16 21.67
CA GLY A 483 -33.50 -47.84 21.60
C GLY A 483 -33.12 -46.42 22.07
N GLY A 484 -34.11 -45.65 22.54
CA GLY A 484 -33.99 -44.27 23.02
C GLY A 484 -33.69 -43.25 21.91
N ALA A 485 -33.36 -42.02 22.31
CA ALA A 485 -33.11 -40.92 21.37
C ALA A 485 -31.95 -41.17 20.39
N ALA A 486 -31.06 -42.13 20.69
CA ALA A 486 -29.99 -42.57 19.77
C ALA A 486 -30.51 -43.45 18.61
N ALA A 487 -31.69 -44.05 18.75
CA ALA A 487 -32.35 -44.82 17.70
C ALA A 487 -33.23 -43.95 16.78
N VAL A 488 -33.47 -42.68 17.10
CA VAL A 488 -34.23 -41.79 16.22
C VAL A 488 -33.43 -41.50 14.95
N GLY A 489 -34.05 -41.81 13.80
CA GLY A 489 -33.56 -41.44 12.47
C GLY A 489 -34.62 -40.73 11.62
N ALA A 490 -35.85 -40.61 12.14
CA ALA A 490 -36.95 -39.92 11.53
C ALA A 490 -37.69 -39.06 12.57
N VAL A 491 -37.96 -37.81 12.24
CA VAL A 491 -38.77 -36.88 13.03
C VAL A 491 -39.87 -36.35 12.14
N ARG A 492 -41.12 -36.29 12.63
CA ARG A 492 -42.24 -35.68 11.89
C ARG A 492 -42.94 -34.63 12.72
N VAL A 493 -43.71 -33.78 12.05
CA VAL A 493 -44.79 -33.00 12.65
C VAL A 493 -46.06 -33.19 11.83
N THR A 494 -47.20 -33.32 12.51
CA THR A 494 -48.54 -33.33 11.90
C THR A 494 -49.39 -32.20 12.48
N GLY A 495 -50.29 -31.62 11.69
CA GLY A 495 -51.25 -30.62 12.15
C GLY A 495 -51.99 -29.92 11.02
N ASP A 496 -52.78 -28.90 11.36
CA ASP A 496 -53.40 -27.99 10.39
C ASP A 496 -52.41 -26.88 9.98
N LEU A 497 -52.32 -26.54 8.69
CA LEU A 497 -51.61 -25.34 8.24
C LEU A 497 -52.60 -24.28 7.73
N PRO A 498 -52.86 -23.19 8.50
CA PRO A 498 -53.79 -22.13 8.11
C PRO A 498 -53.51 -21.48 6.76
N GLY A 499 -54.55 -20.88 6.16
CA GLY A 499 -54.42 -20.11 4.92
C GLY A 499 -53.45 -18.93 5.06
N GLY A 500 -52.58 -18.75 4.06
CA GLY A 500 -51.53 -17.73 4.05
C GLY A 500 -50.33 -17.99 4.97
N ALA A 501 -50.33 -19.07 5.75
CA ALA A 501 -49.28 -19.38 6.72
C ALA A 501 -48.14 -20.23 6.14
N SER A 502 -46.97 -20.12 6.78
CA SER A 502 -45.84 -21.04 6.57
C SER A 502 -45.45 -21.70 7.88
N ALA A 503 -44.98 -22.94 7.80
CA ALA A 503 -44.58 -23.77 8.92
C ALA A 503 -43.18 -24.35 8.73
N GLY A 504 -42.58 -24.75 9.84
CA GLY A 504 -41.30 -25.46 9.86
C GLY A 504 -41.32 -26.64 10.81
N LEU A 505 -40.61 -27.70 10.42
CA LEU A 505 -40.06 -28.71 11.31
C LEU A 505 -38.55 -28.43 11.41
N TYR A 506 -38.08 -28.23 12.63
CA TYR A 506 -36.69 -27.95 12.92
C TYR A 506 -36.14 -29.09 13.77
N SER A 507 -35.13 -29.79 13.29
CA SER A 507 -34.40 -30.80 14.07
C SER A 507 -32.98 -30.35 14.32
N THR A 508 -32.34 -30.89 15.36
CA THR A 508 -30.93 -30.66 15.66
C THR A 508 -30.21 -31.99 15.79
N VAL A 509 -29.15 -32.16 15.01
CA VAL A 509 -28.36 -33.40 14.94
C VAL A 509 -26.88 -33.09 15.14
N THR A 510 -26.16 -33.97 15.81
CA THR A 510 -24.70 -33.90 15.93
C THR A 510 -24.07 -34.95 15.02
N THR A 511 -23.11 -34.56 14.19
CA THR A 511 -22.39 -35.52 13.34
C THR A 511 -21.67 -36.56 14.19
N GLN A 512 -21.62 -37.81 13.73
CA GLN A 512 -21.02 -38.95 14.42
C GLN A 512 -19.71 -39.36 13.73
N ARG A 513 -18.81 -40.03 14.46
CA ARG A 513 -17.53 -40.51 13.91
C ARG A 513 -17.77 -41.53 12.81
N ALA A 514 -17.35 -41.17 11.60
CA ALA A 514 -17.39 -42.00 10.40
C ALA A 514 -15.99 -42.03 9.76
N PRO A 515 -15.73 -42.91 8.77
CA PRO A 515 -14.53 -42.84 7.97
C PRO A 515 -14.35 -41.46 7.32
N ASP A 516 -13.11 -41.00 7.24
CA ASP A 516 -12.73 -39.76 6.57
C ASP A 516 -13.24 -39.72 5.11
N GLY A 517 -13.87 -38.61 4.72
CA GLY A 517 -14.59 -38.44 3.45
C GLY A 517 -16.05 -38.92 3.44
N THR A 518 -16.60 -39.45 4.55
CA THR A 518 -18.01 -39.92 4.57
C THR A 518 -19.00 -38.77 4.50
N ARG A 519 -19.94 -38.80 3.55
CA ARG A 519 -21.05 -37.84 3.49
C ARG A 519 -22.15 -38.18 4.49
N ALA A 520 -22.41 -37.28 5.43
CA ALA A 520 -23.61 -37.30 6.28
C ALA A 520 -24.78 -36.69 5.50
N ARG A 521 -25.89 -37.42 5.39
CA ARG A 521 -26.99 -37.11 4.47
C ARG A 521 -28.32 -36.95 5.20
N ASP A 522 -29.05 -35.93 4.79
CA ASP A 522 -30.27 -35.51 5.44
C ASP A 522 -31.35 -35.20 4.39
N PHE A 523 -32.51 -35.84 4.50
CA PHE A 523 -33.64 -35.72 3.56
C PHE A 523 -34.87 -35.17 4.27
N GLY A 524 -35.70 -34.41 3.55
CA GLY A 524 -36.91 -33.79 4.05
C GLY A 524 -38.09 -34.17 3.17
N HIS A 525 -39.25 -34.38 3.77
CA HIS A 525 -40.45 -34.87 3.09
C HIS A 525 -41.66 -34.04 3.53
N ALA A 526 -42.59 -33.78 2.62
CA ALA A 526 -43.77 -32.97 2.90
C ALA A 526 -45.06 -33.64 2.38
N ARG A 527 -46.14 -33.58 3.16
CA ARG A 527 -47.48 -34.05 2.78
C ARG A 527 -48.47 -32.92 3.06
N PHE A 528 -49.04 -32.30 2.03
CA PHE A 528 -49.91 -31.13 2.17
C PHE A 528 -51.35 -31.52 2.55
N GLY A 529 -51.50 -32.56 3.37
CA GLY A 529 -52.77 -32.94 3.99
C GLY A 529 -53.84 -33.40 3.00
N ASP A 530 -55.09 -33.04 3.29
CA ASP A 530 -56.24 -33.25 2.42
C ASP A 530 -56.11 -32.61 1.03
N HIS A 531 -55.37 -31.50 0.90
CA HIS A 531 -55.10 -30.82 -0.36
C HIS A 531 -54.18 -31.62 -1.30
N GLN A 532 -53.12 -32.24 -0.76
CA GLN A 532 -52.28 -33.19 -1.50
C GLN A 532 -51.81 -34.33 -0.57
N PRO A 533 -52.52 -35.49 -0.57
CA PRO A 533 -52.28 -36.56 0.40
C PRO A 533 -51.04 -37.43 0.10
N GLY A 534 -50.42 -37.28 -1.08
CA GLY A 534 -49.17 -37.95 -1.42
C GLY A 534 -47.95 -37.16 -0.95
N TRP A 535 -46.97 -37.84 -0.36
CA TRP A 535 -45.69 -37.25 0.03
C TRP A 535 -44.90 -36.71 -1.17
N VAL A 536 -44.22 -35.59 -0.93
CA VAL A 536 -43.26 -34.96 -1.84
C VAL A 536 -41.87 -35.15 -1.26
N HIS A 537 -40.97 -35.58 -2.13
CA HIS A 537 -39.59 -36.00 -1.84
C HIS A 537 -38.60 -35.25 -2.74
N ASP A 538 -37.31 -35.34 -2.44
CA ASP A 538 -36.26 -34.84 -3.34
C ASP A 538 -36.13 -35.69 -4.62
N GLN A 539 -35.65 -35.09 -5.72
CA GLN A 539 -35.51 -35.74 -7.03
C GLN A 539 -34.10 -35.62 -7.65
N GLN A 540 -33.11 -35.09 -6.93
CA GLN A 540 -31.72 -35.03 -7.40
C GLN A 540 -30.96 -36.32 -7.08
N ASP A 541 -29.65 -36.35 -7.32
CA ASP A 541 -28.80 -37.49 -6.96
C ASP A 541 -28.75 -37.68 -5.43
N PRO A 542 -29.27 -38.79 -4.88
CA PRO A 542 -29.24 -39.06 -3.44
C PRO A 542 -27.82 -39.30 -2.91
N GLU A 543 -26.85 -39.69 -3.74
CA GLU A 543 -25.45 -39.81 -3.30
C GLU A 543 -24.82 -38.43 -3.04
N LEU A 544 -25.23 -37.39 -3.78
CA LEU A 544 -24.83 -36.01 -3.51
C LEU A 544 -25.65 -35.36 -2.38
N ALA A 545 -26.95 -35.62 -2.31
CA ALA A 545 -27.89 -35.04 -1.34
C ALA A 545 -27.73 -33.52 -1.19
N ALA A 546 -28.16 -32.78 -2.23
CA ALA A 546 -28.06 -31.31 -2.30
C ALA A 546 -29.29 -30.63 -2.97
N GLY A 547 -30.37 -31.38 -3.23
CA GLY A 547 -31.56 -30.91 -3.95
C GLY A 547 -32.52 -30.05 -3.11
N GLY A 548 -33.68 -29.72 -3.67
CA GLY A 548 -34.68 -28.86 -3.00
C GLY A 548 -35.14 -29.39 -1.64
N LEU A 549 -35.14 -30.71 -1.46
CA LEU A 549 -35.55 -31.40 -0.23
C LEU A 549 -34.44 -32.32 0.35
N ALA A 550 -33.20 -32.23 -0.14
CA ALA A 550 -32.04 -32.95 0.39
C ALA A 550 -30.88 -31.99 0.72
N ASP A 551 -30.09 -32.28 1.75
CA ASP A 551 -28.85 -31.55 2.04
C ASP A 551 -27.84 -32.44 2.78
N SER A 552 -26.56 -32.03 2.81
CA SER A 552 -25.49 -32.87 3.37
C SER A 552 -24.22 -32.11 3.77
N VAL A 553 -23.41 -32.75 4.61
CA VAL A 553 -22.02 -32.37 4.90
C VAL A 553 -21.09 -33.56 4.63
N VAL A 554 -19.82 -33.30 4.37
CA VAL A 554 -18.77 -34.33 4.26
C VAL A 554 -17.93 -34.32 5.53
N LEU A 555 -17.76 -35.48 6.14
CA LEU A 555 -17.05 -35.66 7.39
C LEU A 555 -15.55 -35.86 7.14
N THR A 556 -14.73 -35.11 7.86
CA THR A 556 -13.26 -35.27 7.93
C THR A 556 -12.82 -35.32 9.40
N GLU A 557 -11.59 -35.75 9.68
CA GLU A 557 -11.12 -35.92 11.06
C GLU A 557 -10.85 -34.56 11.72
N ASP A 558 -9.99 -33.75 11.10
CA ASP A 558 -9.69 -32.38 11.53
C ASP A 558 -10.08 -31.35 10.46
N LEU A 559 -10.42 -30.14 10.90
CA LEU A 559 -10.50 -28.96 10.03
C LEU A 559 -9.49 -27.91 10.50
N VAL A 560 -8.59 -27.53 9.60
CA VAL A 560 -7.61 -26.46 9.78
C VAL A 560 -8.01 -25.25 8.93
N ARG A 561 -7.92 -24.05 9.50
CA ARG A 561 -8.26 -22.78 8.84
C ARG A 561 -7.23 -21.72 9.22
N VAL A 562 -7.13 -20.64 8.44
CA VAL A 562 -6.22 -19.52 8.72
C VAL A 562 -6.88 -18.19 8.37
N GLY A 563 -6.71 -17.19 9.23
CA GLY A 563 -6.93 -15.78 8.89
C GLY A 563 -5.59 -15.07 8.70
N LYS A 564 -5.57 -14.01 7.89
CA LYS A 564 -4.42 -13.12 7.70
C LYS A 564 -4.91 -11.68 7.81
N VAL A 565 -4.25 -10.89 8.64
CA VAL A 565 -4.52 -9.46 8.86
C VAL A 565 -3.20 -8.70 8.95
N VAL A 566 -3.25 -7.38 8.78
CA VAL A 566 -2.18 -6.47 9.19
C VAL A 566 -2.34 -6.16 10.68
N VAL A 567 -1.22 -5.97 11.39
CA VAL A 567 -1.21 -5.41 12.75
C VAL A 567 -1.17 -3.89 12.62
N ASP A 568 -2.29 -3.24 12.91
CA ASP A 568 -2.38 -1.78 12.80
C ASP A 568 -1.51 -1.09 13.87
N PRO A 569 -0.92 0.09 13.60
CA PRO A 569 -0.07 0.79 14.56
C PRO A 569 -0.73 1.03 15.92
N GLY A 570 -0.10 0.52 16.98
CA GLY A 570 -0.60 0.61 18.36
C GLY A 570 -1.49 -0.55 18.82
N HIS A 571 -1.80 -1.52 17.94
CA HIS A 571 -2.52 -2.75 18.26
C HIS A 571 -1.58 -3.98 18.34
N ASP A 572 -2.12 -5.13 18.74
CA ASP A 572 -1.45 -6.43 18.71
C ASP A 572 -2.18 -7.45 17.82
N ALA A 573 -1.57 -8.62 17.65
CA ALA A 573 -2.06 -9.70 16.79
C ALA A 573 -3.40 -10.32 17.21
N ALA A 574 -3.90 -10.03 18.41
CA ALA A 574 -5.18 -10.47 18.94
C ALA A 574 -6.28 -9.40 18.85
N ASP A 575 -5.96 -8.10 18.89
CA ASP A 575 -6.95 -7.01 18.88
C ASP A 575 -6.97 -6.13 17.61
N THR A 576 -5.95 -6.20 16.74
CA THR A 576 -5.88 -5.39 15.50
C THR A 576 -7.18 -5.42 14.66
N PRO A 577 -7.73 -4.25 14.29
CA PRO A 577 -8.96 -4.15 13.49
C PRO A 577 -8.77 -4.37 11.97
N ASP A 578 -7.53 -4.52 11.49
CA ASP A 578 -7.16 -4.75 10.08
C ASP A 578 -7.52 -3.60 9.13
N LEU A 579 -7.30 -2.36 9.56
CA LEU A 579 -7.67 -1.13 8.83
C LEU A 579 -6.60 -0.65 7.84
N THR A 580 -5.32 -0.97 8.05
CA THR A 580 -4.21 -0.55 7.18
C THR A 580 -4.45 -1.01 5.74
N SER A 581 -4.58 -0.06 4.81
CA SER A 581 -4.89 -0.31 3.40
C SER A 581 -3.69 -0.15 2.46
N ALA A 582 -2.63 0.51 2.91
CA ALA A 582 -1.47 0.88 2.09
C ALA A 582 -0.12 0.67 2.81
N ALA A 583 0.97 0.70 2.06
CA ALA A 583 2.36 0.67 2.53
C ALA A 583 3.26 1.56 1.64
N VAL A 584 4.43 1.97 2.15
CA VAL A 584 5.43 2.76 1.40
C VAL A 584 6.66 1.91 1.07
N PRO A 585 7.30 2.09 -0.10
CA PRO A 585 8.61 1.52 -0.40
C PRO A 585 9.65 1.79 0.69
N GLY A 586 10.36 0.76 1.13
CA GLY A 586 11.34 0.83 2.22
C GLY A 586 10.79 0.61 3.62
N ASN A 587 9.49 0.79 3.88
CA ASN A 587 8.87 0.56 5.19
C ASN A 587 8.61 -0.94 5.44
N THR A 588 8.25 -1.28 6.68
CA THR A 588 7.85 -2.64 7.09
C THR A 588 6.35 -2.74 7.33
N VAL A 589 5.77 -3.87 6.95
CA VAL A 589 4.38 -4.26 7.20
C VAL A 589 4.37 -5.45 8.15
N ASP A 590 3.70 -5.30 9.28
CA ASP A 590 3.55 -6.35 10.28
C ASP A 590 2.29 -7.17 10.01
N TYR A 591 2.46 -8.47 9.74
CA TYR A 591 1.37 -9.40 9.49
C TYR A 591 1.10 -10.27 10.71
N ALA A 592 -0.18 -10.59 10.94
CA ALA A 592 -0.58 -11.63 11.88
C ALA A 592 -1.35 -12.75 11.17
N LEU A 593 -0.78 -13.96 11.21
CA LEU A 593 -1.42 -15.19 10.76
C LEU A 593 -2.15 -15.82 11.95
N ARG A 594 -3.45 -16.08 11.80
CA ARG A 594 -4.34 -16.62 12.83
C ARG A 594 -4.81 -18.03 12.44
N PRO A 595 -3.95 -19.07 12.57
CA PRO A 595 -4.34 -20.45 12.28
C PRO A 595 -5.26 -21.02 13.38
N THR A 596 -6.14 -21.94 13.00
CA THR A 596 -6.96 -22.74 13.93
C THR A 596 -7.00 -24.19 13.48
N LEU A 597 -7.06 -25.13 14.44
CA LEU A 597 -7.27 -26.55 14.21
C LEU A 597 -8.44 -27.01 15.07
N THR A 598 -9.43 -27.66 14.46
CA THR A 598 -10.68 -28.05 15.12
C THR A 598 -11.03 -29.51 14.85
N ASN A 599 -11.54 -30.19 15.88
CA ASN A 599 -11.99 -31.58 15.84
C ASN A 599 -13.27 -31.68 16.69
N GLY A 600 -14.34 -32.28 16.20
CA GLY A 600 -15.61 -32.30 16.96
C GLY A 600 -15.58 -33.20 18.20
N TYR A 601 -14.46 -33.89 18.47
CA TYR A 601 -14.24 -34.64 19.71
C TYR A 601 -12.97 -34.19 20.45
N ALA A 602 -12.95 -34.45 21.77
CA ALA A 602 -11.85 -34.13 22.67
C ALA A 602 -10.77 -35.24 22.80
N ASP A 603 -10.77 -36.22 21.89
CA ASP A 603 -9.75 -37.27 21.75
C ASP A 603 -9.00 -37.20 20.40
N GLY A 604 -9.14 -36.08 19.67
CA GLY A 604 -8.32 -35.76 18.50
C GLY A 604 -6.83 -35.80 18.86
N ARG A 605 -6.01 -36.38 17.99
CA ARG A 605 -4.58 -36.58 18.26
C ARG A 605 -3.80 -35.30 18.01
N PRO A 606 -2.73 -35.02 18.78
CA PRO A 606 -1.73 -34.02 18.39
C PRO A 606 -1.23 -34.31 16.98
N THR A 607 -1.24 -33.29 16.12
CA THR A 607 -0.90 -33.41 14.70
C THR A 607 -0.01 -32.27 14.25
N THR A 608 0.53 -32.37 13.03
CA THR A 608 1.33 -31.29 12.44
C THR A 608 0.42 -30.31 11.69
N VAL A 609 0.53 -29.02 12.01
CA VAL A 609 -0.08 -27.93 11.24
C VAL A 609 1.04 -27.18 10.52
N THR A 610 1.01 -27.16 9.19
CA THR A 610 1.95 -26.40 8.38
C THR A 610 1.27 -25.15 7.83
N VAL A 611 1.79 -23.97 8.19
CA VAL A 611 1.38 -22.67 7.63
C VAL A 611 2.42 -22.27 6.59
N ARG A 612 2.01 -21.83 5.40
CA ARG A 612 2.90 -21.29 4.36
C ARG A 612 2.40 -19.96 3.84
N ASP A 613 3.22 -18.94 3.96
CA ASP A 613 2.96 -17.58 3.48
C ASP A 613 3.89 -17.28 2.31
N VAL A 614 3.35 -16.83 1.18
CA VAL A 614 4.14 -16.45 0.01
C VAL A 614 4.12 -14.92 -0.10
N LEU A 615 5.29 -14.32 0.06
CA LEU A 615 5.46 -12.88 0.00
C LEU A 615 5.27 -12.39 -1.46
N PRO A 616 4.54 -11.29 -1.70
CA PRO A 616 4.42 -10.71 -3.03
C PRO A 616 5.78 -10.20 -3.52
N ALA A 617 5.91 -10.01 -4.84
CA ALA A 617 7.10 -9.39 -5.43
C ALA A 617 7.37 -8.00 -4.80
N HIS A 618 8.64 -7.60 -4.79
CA HIS A 618 9.12 -6.37 -4.14
C HIS A 618 8.84 -6.31 -2.61
N THR A 619 8.73 -7.48 -1.96
CA THR A 619 8.73 -7.57 -0.50
C THR A 619 9.64 -8.70 -0.01
N SER A 620 10.29 -8.46 1.13
CA SER A 620 11.31 -9.32 1.73
C SER A 620 11.04 -9.54 3.22
N TYR A 621 11.27 -10.75 3.74
CA TYR A 621 11.12 -11.02 5.18
C TYR A 621 12.18 -10.26 5.99
N VAL A 622 11.76 -9.63 7.09
CA VAL A 622 12.69 -9.04 8.05
C VAL A 622 13.21 -10.15 8.97
N GLU A 623 14.51 -10.44 8.90
CA GLU A 623 15.17 -11.47 9.70
C GLU A 623 14.89 -11.28 11.21
N ASP A 624 14.73 -12.40 11.92
CA ASP A 624 14.33 -12.49 13.34
C ASP A 624 13.05 -11.74 13.78
N SER A 625 12.26 -11.16 12.87
CA SER A 625 10.99 -10.47 13.22
C SER A 625 9.84 -11.42 13.62
N ALA A 626 9.94 -12.71 13.29
CA ALA A 626 8.83 -13.64 13.47
C ALA A 626 8.73 -14.20 14.90
N SER A 627 7.50 -14.24 15.43
CA SER A 627 7.18 -14.86 16.74
C SER A 627 7.47 -16.37 16.83
N VAL A 628 7.63 -17.01 15.67
CA VAL A 628 8.15 -18.37 15.48
C VAL A 628 9.05 -18.31 14.26
N THR A 629 10.27 -18.84 14.31
CA THR A 629 11.20 -18.82 13.17
C THR A 629 10.64 -19.64 11.98
N PRO A 630 10.55 -19.08 10.77
CA PRO A 630 10.17 -19.83 9.57
C PRO A 630 11.35 -20.61 8.97
N GLU A 631 11.04 -21.72 8.28
CA GLU A 631 11.86 -22.20 7.16
C GLU A 631 11.60 -21.28 5.96
N ILE A 632 12.66 -20.80 5.28
CA ILE A 632 12.56 -19.86 4.16
C ILE A 632 13.07 -20.54 2.89
N ASP A 633 12.26 -20.56 1.84
CA ASP A 633 12.68 -20.93 0.49
C ASP A 633 12.10 -20.00 -0.58
N THR A 634 12.51 -20.20 -1.84
CA THR A 634 12.10 -19.35 -2.97
C THR A 634 11.22 -20.15 -3.93
N VAL A 635 10.11 -19.57 -4.39
CA VAL A 635 9.17 -20.16 -5.34
C VAL A 635 8.92 -19.25 -6.53
N GLN A 636 8.74 -19.84 -7.71
CA GLN A 636 8.32 -19.08 -8.88
C GLN A 636 6.81 -18.81 -8.84
N GLY A 637 6.40 -17.56 -9.08
CA GLY A 637 5.01 -17.13 -9.11
C GLY A 637 4.31 -17.37 -10.45
N ASP A 638 2.98 -17.18 -10.47
CA ASP A 638 2.17 -17.21 -11.71
C ASP A 638 2.52 -16.04 -12.67
N ASP A 639 3.18 -15.01 -12.17
CA ASP A 639 3.77 -13.88 -12.89
C ASP A 639 5.17 -14.18 -13.47
N GLY A 640 5.75 -15.34 -13.14
CA GLY A 640 7.10 -15.76 -13.52
C GLY A 640 8.22 -15.22 -12.63
N GLN A 641 7.93 -14.36 -11.64
CA GLN A 641 8.89 -13.80 -10.69
C GLN A 641 9.31 -14.82 -9.63
N GLN A 642 10.33 -14.50 -8.84
CA GLN A 642 10.79 -15.30 -7.69
C GLN A 642 10.32 -14.66 -6.37
N HIS A 643 9.64 -15.44 -5.54
CA HIS A 643 9.01 -15.00 -4.30
C HIS A 643 9.61 -15.74 -3.10
N GLN A 644 9.82 -15.04 -1.99
CA GLN A 644 10.11 -15.70 -0.72
C GLN A 644 8.85 -16.39 -0.18
N ARG A 645 9.01 -17.63 0.28
CA ARG A 645 7.98 -18.40 0.99
C ARG A 645 8.46 -18.71 2.40
N LEU A 646 7.64 -18.32 3.37
CA LEU A 646 7.84 -18.57 4.79
C LEU A 646 7.00 -19.78 5.19
N THR A 647 7.65 -20.83 5.69
CA THR A 647 7.00 -22.08 6.13
C THR A 647 7.18 -22.28 7.63
N TRP A 648 6.08 -22.37 8.36
CA TRP A 648 6.07 -22.73 9.78
C TRP A 648 5.46 -24.11 9.95
N THR A 649 6.21 -25.03 10.55
CA THR A 649 5.74 -26.38 10.88
C THR A 649 5.50 -26.47 12.39
N LEU A 650 4.23 -26.36 12.80
CA LEU A 650 3.81 -26.51 14.19
C LEU A 650 3.59 -27.99 14.48
N HIS A 651 4.42 -28.57 15.35
CA HIS A 651 4.29 -29.95 15.81
C HIS A 651 3.39 -30.10 17.04
N ASP A 652 2.87 -31.31 17.26
CA ASP A 652 2.05 -31.70 18.42
C ASP A 652 0.88 -30.75 18.73
N VAL A 653 0.25 -30.19 17.70
CA VAL A 653 -0.90 -29.29 17.85
C VAL A 653 -2.12 -30.10 18.26
N GLU A 654 -2.53 -29.97 19.52
CA GLU A 654 -3.79 -30.51 20.04
C GLU A 654 -5.00 -29.80 19.41
N PRO A 655 -5.92 -30.53 18.73
CA PRO A 655 -7.11 -29.92 18.15
C PRO A 655 -8.01 -29.23 19.19
N ASN A 656 -8.66 -28.14 18.77
CA ASN A 656 -9.52 -27.24 19.57
C ASN A 656 -8.81 -26.37 20.63
N ASN A 657 -7.51 -26.56 20.87
CA ASN A 657 -6.75 -25.60 21.66
C ASN A 657 -6.46 -24.32 20.84
N ARG A 658 -6.26 -23.19 21.55
CA ARG A 658 -5.87 -21.93 20.90
C ARG A 658 -4.42 -22.05 20.41
N ILE A 659 -4.23 -22.08 19.10
CA ILE A 659 -2.93 -21.81 18.48
C ILE A 659 -2.63 -20.30 18.67
N ALA A 660 -1.39 -19.96 19.02
CA ALA A 660 -0.96 -18.56 19.07
C ALA A 660 -0.92 -17.96 17.65
N PRO A 661 -1.28 -16.68 17.45
CA PRO A 661 -1.03 -16.02 16.18
C PRO A 661 0.47 -16.02 15.86
N ILE A 662 0.82 -16.29 14.61
CA ILE A 662 2.19 -16.13 14.10
C ILE A 662 2.29 -14.71 13.56
N THR A 663 3.04 -13.84 14.24
CA THR A 663 3.43 -12.52 13.72
C THR A 663 4.77 -12.59 13.00
N TYR A 664 4.95 -11.72 12.01
CA TYR A 664 6.24 -11.41 11.38
C TYR A 664 6.17 -10.06 10.65
N SER A 665 7.32 -9.45 10.38
CA SER A 665 7.44 -8.23 9.57
C SER A 665 7.95 -8.56 8.17
N ALA A 666 7.36 -7.95 7.14
CA ALA A 666 7.90 -7.94 5.79
C ALA A 666 8.26 -6.51 5.40
N ARG A 667 9.48 -6.29 4.90
CA ARG A 667 9.88 -5.02 4.28
C ARG A 667 9.29 -4.95 2.88
N VAL A 668 8.73 -3.80 2.52
CA VAL A 668 8.49 -3.44 1.12
C VAL A 668 9.80 -2.85 0.59
N ASP A 669 10.29 -3.33 -0.54
CA ASP A 669 11.58 -2.88 -1.06
C ASP A 669 11.52 -1.41 -1.52
N ARG A 670 12.63 -0.66 -1.47
CA ARG A 670 12.63 0.79 -1.80
C ARG A 670 12.31 1.09 -3.27
N SER A 671 12.50 0.10 -4.15
CA SER A 671 12.15 0.15 -5.57
C SER A 671 10.89 -0.68 -5.88
N ALA A 672 10.00 -0.86 -4.89
CA ALA A 672 8.68 -1.42 -5.14
C ALA A 672 7.85 -0.39 -5.93
N PRO A 673 7.33 -0.72 -7.12
CA PRO A 673 6.42 0.17 -7.85
C PRO A 673 5.11 0.34 -7.07
N GLY A 674 4.40 1.43 -7.33
CA GLY A 674 3.08 1.66 -6.76
C GLY A 674 2.04 0.66 -7.27
N GLY A 675 0.93 0.57 -6.55
CA GLY A 675 -0.18 -0.33 -6.84
C GLY A 675 -0.24 -1.57 -5.95
N ARG A 676 -1.20 -2.44 -6.23
CA ARG A 676 -1.69 -3.44 -5.28
C ARG A 676 -0.85 -4.71 -5.14
N ILE A 677 -0.04 -4.81 -4.09
CA ILE A 677 0.53 -6.09 -3.64
C ILE A 677 -0.52 -6.95 -2.94
N THR A 678 -0.47 -8.28 -3.09
CA THR A 678 -1.36 -9.21 -2.39
C THR A 678 -0.60 -10.40 -1.82
N ASN A 679 -0.41 -10.41 -0.50
CA ASN A 679 0.22 -11.50 0.23
C ASN A 679 -0.81 -12.63 0.50
N THR A 680 -0.42 -13.87 0.23
CA THR A 680 -1.26 -15.08 0.34
C THR A 680 -0.69 -16.07 1.35
N VAL A 681 -1.50 -16.46 2.34
CA VAL A 681 -1.20 -17.57 3.26
C VAL A 681 -2.07 -18.78 2.95
N THR A 682 -1.49 -19.98 3.10
CA THR A 682 -2.14 -21.28 3.04
C THR A 682 -1.87 -22.05 4.34
N VAL A 683 -2.77 -22.95 4.73
CA VAL A 683 -2.54 -23.86 5.87
C VAL A 683 -2.95 -25.29 5.54
N ALA A 684 -2.23 -26.27 6.10
CA ALA A 684 -2.47 -27.69 5.91
C ALA A 684 -2.32 -28.49 7.22
N SER A 685 -3.12 -29.55 7.35
CA SER A 685 -2.98 -30.65 8.30
C SER A 685 -3.15 -31.96 7.53
N PRO A 686 -2.40 -33.04 7.82
CA PRO A 686 -2.54 -34.32 7.12
C PRO A 686 -3.95 -34.94 7.19
N ALA A 687 -4.75 -34.53 8.18
CA ALA A 687 -6.09 -35.04 8.45
C ALA A 687 -7.23 -34.18 7.86
N ASP A 688 -6.93 -33.03 7.26
CA ASP A 688 -7.93 -32.15 6.63
C ASP A 688 -8.05 -32.44 5.12
N ARG A 689 -9.25 -32.84 4.68
CA ARG A 689 -9.57 -33.14 3.27
C ARG A 689 -10.25 -32.02 2.49
N SER A 690 -10.49 -30.87 3.10
CA SER A 690 -11.13 -29.75 2.40
C SER A 690 -10.27 -29.19 1.27
N ASP A 691 -10.95 -28.61 0.28
CA ASP A 691 -10.31 -27.88 -0.82
C ASP A 691 -9.45 -26.74 -0.26
N GLU A 692 -8.24 -26.56 -0.81
CA GLU A 692 -7.27 -25.56 -0.36
C GLU A 692 -7.83 -24.11 -0.39
N ARG A 693 -8.82 -23.84 -1.24
CA ARG A 693 -9.53 -22.54 -1.26
C ARG A 693 -10.16 -22.17 0.08
N TRP A 694 -10.52 -23.16 0.91
CA TRP A 694 -11.07 -22.96 2.26
C TRP A 694 -9.99 -22.85 3.35
N ARG A 695 -8.72 -23.13 2.99
CA ARG A 695 -7.55 -23.07 3.88
C ARG A 695 -6.54 -21.99 3.45
N THR A 696 -6.97 -21.09 2.58
CA THR A 696 -6.19 -19.99 2.03
C THR A 696 -6.80 -18.66 2.48
N ALA A 697 -5.98 -17.74 2.96
CA ALA A 697 -6.36 -16.35 3.21
C ALA A 697 -5.43 -15.40 2.45
N ARG A 698 -5.96 -14.25 2.04
CA ARG A 698 -5.22 -13.23 1.29
C ARG A 698 -5.43 -11.87 1.94
N ARG A 699 -4.37 -11.08 2.06
CA ARG A 699 -4.45 -9.67 2.43
C ARG A 699 -3.63 -8.87 1.43
N GLY A 700 -4.30 -7.93 0.76
CA GLY A 700 -3.67 -6.98 -0.15
C GLY A 700 -3.53 -5.61 0.46
N LEU A 701 -2.54 -4.86 -0.02
CA LEU A 701 -2.21 -3.49 0.34
C LEU A 701 -1.86 -2.74 -0.94
N GLU A 702 -2.16 -1.45 -0.98
CA GLU A 702 -1.66 -0.56 -2.03
C GLU A 702 -0.24 -0.10 -1.67
N VAL A 703 0.75 -0.40 -2.51
CA VAL A 703 2.03 0.29 -2.42
C VAL A 703 1.81 1.71 -2.93
N VAL A 704 2.16 2.68 -2.10
CA VAL A 704 2.09 4.11 -2.40
C VAL A 704 3.53 4.58 -2.48
N THR A 705 4.02 4.79 -3.70
CA THR A 705 5.33 5.38 -3.98
C THR A 705 5.34 6.86 -3.63
N THR A 706 6.52 7.36 -3.24
CA THR A 706 6.86 8.78 -3.34
C THR A 706 7.45 9.00 -4.72
N GLY A 707 6.63 9.44 -5.66
CA GLY A 707 7.08 9.67 -7.04
C GLY A 707 8.11 10.78 -7.14
N GLY A 708 8.80 10.90 -8.29
CA GLY A 708 9.74 12.00 -8.48
C GLY A 708 10.79 11.79 -9.55
N VAL A 709 11.75 12.71 -9.57
CA VAL A 709 12.94 12.64 -10.43
C VAL A 709 14.15 13.08 -9.62
N GLY A 710 15.24 12.31 -9.72
CA GLY A 710 16.56 12.69 -9.21
C GLY A 710 17.50 13.06 -10.36
N VAL A 711 18.20 14.18 -10.23
CA VAL A 711 19.21 14.64 -11.19
C VAL A 711 20.56 14.87 -10.51
N GLU A 712 21.57 14.13 -10.93
CA GLU A 712 22.94 14.23 -10.41
C GLU A 712 23.90 14.64 -11.54
N LYS A 713 24.87 15.50 -11.23
CA LYS A 713 26.00 15.79 -12.11
C LYS A 713 27.29 15.37 -11.45
N ARG A 714 27.96 14.37 -12.03
CA ARG A 714 29.18 13.75 -11.48
C ARG A 714 30.39 14.11 -12.35
N ALA A 715 31.54 14.32 -11.73
CA ALA A 715 32.81 14.45 -12.44
C ALA A 715 33.59 13.13 -12.31
N PRO A 716 33.75 12.32 -13.36
CA PRO A 716 34.48 11.04 -13.28
C PRO A 716 35.94 11.23 -12.82
N ALA A 717 36.55 12.35 -13.19
CA ALA A 717 37.84 12.82 -12.69
C ALA A 717 37.67 14.24 -12.09
N PRO A 718 37.43 14.39 -10.77
CA PRO A 718 37.26 15.71 -10.13
C PRO A 718 38.57 16.51 -10.02
N VAL A 719 39.71 15.87 -10.29
CA VAL A 719 41.03 16.48 -10.42
C VAL A 719 41.66 15.95 -11.70
N VAL A 720 42.14 16.85 -12.57
CA VAL A 720 42.71 16.53 -13.89
C VAL A 720 44.05 17.26 -14.09
N VAL A 721 44.94 16.72 -14.93
CA VAL A 721 46.22 17.39 -15.25
C VAL A 721 45.97 18.47 -16.31
N THR A 722 46.71 19.59 -16.30
CA THR A 722 46.68 20.57 -17.41
C THR A 722 46.80 19.90 -18.79
N GLY A 723 45.91 20.28 -19.71
CA GLY A 723 45.72 19.64 -21.02
C GLY A 723 44.89 18.34 -21.05
N ASP A 724 44.48 17.76 -19.91
CA ASP A 724 43.42 16.72 -19.85
C ASP A 724 42.03 17.38 -19.96
N HIS A 725 41.06 16.68 -20.56
CA HIS A 725 39.70 17.18 -20.73
C HIS A 725 38.88 17.12 -19.43
N PRO A 726 38.23 18.21 -18.99
CA PRO A 726 37.19 18.14 -17.96
C PRO A 726 35.96 17.38 -18.47
N GLU A 727 35.62 16.27 -17.80
CA GLU A 727 34.44 15.44 -18.09
C GLU A 727 33.39 15.57 -16.99
N TRP A 728 32.11 15.57 -17.38
CA TRP A 728 30.99 15.31 -16.47
C TRP A 728 30.02 14.28 -17.06
N ASP A 729 29.52 13.40 -16.20
CA ASP A 729 28.32 12.62 -16.43
C ASP A 729 27.10 13.40 -15.91
N LEU A 730 26.03 13.42 -16.69
CA LEU A 730 24.75 14.05 -16.40
C LEU A 730 23.72 12.94 -16.27
N ASP A 731 23.29 12.65 -15.05
CA ASP A 731 22.44 11.52 -14.71
C ASP A 731 21.03 11.98 -14.38
N VAL A 732 20.04 11.42 -15.08
CA VAL A 732 18.61 11.60 -14.81
C VAL A 732 18.00 10.26 -14.42
N THR A 733 17.54 10.14 -13.18
CA THR A 733 16.92 8.91 -12.65
C THR A 733 15.43 9.11 -12.42
N ASN A 734 14.61 8.23 -13.00
CA ASN A 734 13.19 8.20 -12.71
C ASN A 734 12.95 7.51 -11.36
N THR A 735 12.44 8.24 -10.37
CA THR A 735 12.07 7.70 -9.06
C THR A 735 10.55 7.59 -8.88
N ASP A 736 9.77 7.80 -9.95
CA ASP A 736 8.33 7.58 -10.02
C ASP A 736 7.96 6.12 -10.36
N ASP A 737 6.70 5.73 -10.16
CA ASP A 737 6.22 4.38 -10.51
C ASP A 737 5.77 4.24 -11.97
N THR A 738 5.42 5.36 -12.61
CA THR A 738 5.19 5.46 -14.04
C THR A 738 6.46 5.89 -14.80
N PRO A 739 6.65 5.47 -16.06
CA PRO A 739 7.71 6.02 -16.91
C PRO A 739 7.54 7.53 -17.13
N ILE A 740 8.60 8.31 -16.90
CA ILE A 740 8.61 9.76 -17.17
C ILE A 740 8.94 10.03 -18.63
N SER A 741 8.34 11.10 -19.18
CA SER A 741 8.28 11.39 -20.61
C SER A 741 8.65 12.84 -20.96
N ASP A 742 8.97 13.06 -22.24
CA ASP A 742 9.41 14.34 -22.83
C ASP A 742 10.44 15.07 -21.94
N LEU A 743 11.60 14.45 -21.75
CA LEU A 743 12.68 15.04 -20.96
C LEU A 743 13.41 16.11 -21.79
N ASP A 744 13.62 17.26 -21.16
CA ASP A 744 14.24 18.44 -21.77
C ASP A 744 15.30 18.97 -20.79
N LEU A 745 16.54 18.53 -21.01
CA LEU A 745 17.71 18.84 -20.18
C LEU A 745 18.46 20.02 -20.79
N ILE A 746 18.91 20.98 -19.97
CA ILE A 746 19.77 22.10 -20.39
C ILE A 746 21.00 22.22 -19.47
N ASP A 747 22.20 22.14 -20.05
CA ASP A 747 23.48 22.36 -19.37
C ASP A 747 24.16 23.62 -19.95
N VAL A 748 24.39 24.63 -19.12
CA VAL A 748 25.10 25.86 -19.50
C VAL A 748 26.56 25.70 -19.11
N LEU A 749 27.50 25.84 -20.04
CA LEU A 749 28.91 25.54 -19.77
C LEU A 749 29.53 26.46 -18.70
N PRO A 750 30.62 26.03 -18.01
CA PRO A 750 31.39 26.89 -17.13
C PRO A 750 31.82 28.19 -17.82
N HIS A 751 31.58 29.33 -17.19
CA HIS A 751 32.00 30.62 -17.73
C HIS A 751 32.53 31.55 -16.63
N ARG A 752 33.41 32.48 -17.02
CA ARG A 752 34.04 33.40 -16.07
C ARG A 752 33.02 34.35 -15.48
N GLY A 753 32.96 34.41 -14.15
CA GLY A 753 31.99 35.24 -13.44
C GLY A 753 30.61 34.60 -13.27
N ASP A 754 30.47 33.30 -13.54
CA ASP A 754 29.23 32.58 -13.19
C ASP A 754 28.98 32.56 -11.68
N THR A 755 27.71 32.44 -11.29
CA THR A 755 27.29 32.40 -9.88
C THR A 755 27.55 31.06 -9.20
N ARG A 756 28.03 30.05 -9.94
CA ARG A 756 28.30 28.69 -9.46
C ARG A 756 29.69 28.57 -8.83
N GLY A 757 30.57 29.53 -9.10
CA GLY A 757 31.92 29.60 -8.55
C GLY A 757 32.99 29.00 -9.45
N SER A 758 32.78 29.05 -10.77
CA SER A 758 33.85 28.83 -11.76
C SER A 758 34.88 29.96 -11.70
N ASP A 759 36.16 29.61 -11.54
CA ASP A 759 37.29 30.53 -11.50
C ASP A 759 38.47 29.90 -12.24
N PHE A 760 38.74 30.35 -13.47
CA PHE A 760 39.66 29.69 -14.40
C PHE A 760 40.29 30.64 -15.42
N HIS A 761 41.42 30.22 -15.97
CA HIS A 761 42.20 30.90 -17.01
C HIS A 761 41.93 30.31 -18.41
N GLY A 762 42.47 30.97 -19.45
CA GLY A 762 42.24 30.53 -20.82
C GLY A 762 40.79 30.65 -21.32
N SER A 763 40.42 29.73 -22.20
CA SER A 763 39.07 29.53 -22.76
C SER A 763 38.56 28.10 -22.51
N VAL A 764 37.25 27.91 -22.58
CA VAL A 764 36.59 26.60 -22.49
C VAL A 764 35.46 26.48 -23.54
N GLY A 765 35.24 25.28 -24.07
CA GLY A 765 34.14 24.92 -24.98
C GLY A 765 34.01 23.40 -25.07
N LEU A 766 33.09 22.88 -25.89
CA LEU A 766 32.96 21.44 -26.10
C LEU A 766 34.16 20.87 -26.88
N ALA A 767 34.66 19.71 -26.45
CA ALA A 767 35.68 18.95 -27.18
C ALA A 767 35.07 18.10 -28.32
N GLU A 768 33.88 17.54 -28.06
CA GLU A 768 33.19 16.59 -28.94
C GLU A 768 31.66 16.74 -28.82
N PRO A 769 30.86 16.20 -29.78
CA PRO A 769 29.41 16.15 -29.67
C PRO A 769 28.93 15.34 -28.46
N VAL A 770 27.82 15.74 -27.85
CA VAL A 770 27.16 14.90 -26.85
C VAL A 770 26.47 13.73 -27.56
N ALA A 771 26.79 12.51 -27.14
CA ALA A 771 26.24 11.29 -27.74
C ALA A 771 24.74 11.13 -27.45
N THR A 772 23.95 10.84 -28.48
CA THR A 772 22.53 10.47 -28.38
C THR A 772 22.33 8.97 -28.22
N ASP A 773 21.33 8.59 -27.44
CA ASP A 773 20.75 7.24 -27.40
C ASP A 773 19.74 7.07 -28.56
N PRO A 774 20.00 6.20 -29.55
CA PRO A 774 19.04 5.94 -30.63
C PRO A 774 17.77 5.23 -30.18
N ALA A 775 17.74 4.63 -28.98
CA ALA A 775 16.51 4.12 -28.36
C ALA A 775 15.73 5.23 -27.61
N GLY A 776 16.35 6.39 -27.37
CA GLY A 776 15.76 7.56 -26.72
C GLY A 776 14.88 8.45 -27.59
N ASP A 777 14.95 8.31 -28.93
CA ASP A 777 14.50 9.32 -29.91
C ASP A 777 15.02 10.72 -29.54
N GLU A 778 16.34 10.81 -29.31
CA GLU A 778 17.01 11.98 -28.75
C GLU A 778 17.49 12.98 -29.80
N VAL A 779 17.37 14.27 -29.45
CA VAL A 779 17.89 15.40 -30.22
C VAL A 779 18.75 16.28 -29.32
N VAL A 780 20.04 16.37 -29.64
CA VAL A 780 20.95 17.33 -29.03
C VAL A 780 20.96 18.64 -29.82
N ARG A 781 20.97 19.77 -29.10
CA ARG A 781 21.10 21.13 -29.64
C ARG A 781 22.13 21.93 -28.87
N TYR A 782 22.64 22.95 -29.54
CA TYR A 782 23.66 23.86 -29.04
C TYR A 782 23.24 25.31 -29.27
N THR A 783 23.81 26.25 -28.52
CA THR A 783 23.60 27.69 -28.71
C THR A 783 24.92 28.45 -28.51
N ASP A 784 25.04 29.63 -29.14
CA ASP A 784 26.13 30.60 -28.98
C ASP A 784 25.69 31.86 -28.18
N ALA A 785 24.48 31.82 -27.59
CA ALA A 785 23.95 32.88 -26.73
C ALA A 785 24.85 33.16 -25.50
N ASP A 786 24.78 34.37 -24.94
CA ASP A 786 25.50 34.69 -23.70
C ASP A 786 25.07 33.73 -22.58
N PRO A 787 25.99 32.94 -21.98
CA PRO A 787 25.62 31.93 -21.00
C PRO A 787 25.06 32.51 -19.69
N ALA A 788 25.15 33.82 -19.46
CA ALA A 788 24.46 34.49 -18.36
C ALA A 788 22.95 34.71 -18.63
N ASP A 789 22.52 34.70 -19.90
CA ASP A 789 21.12 34.90 -20.33
C ASP A 789 20.38 33.57 -20.63
N VAL A 790 21.05 32.42 -20.59
CA VAL A 790 20.44 31.10 -20.86
C VAL A 790 19.79 30.52 -19.60
N SER A 791 18.46 30.40 -19.61
CA SER A 791 17.69 29.75 -18.55
C SER A 791 17.90 28.23 -18.54
N LEU A 792 17.96 27.63 -17.34
CA LEU A 792 18.09 26.18 -17.14
C LEU A 792 16.73 25.44 -17.21
N ASP A 793 15.59 26.14 -17.26
CA ASP A 793 14.29 25.53 -17.54
C ASP A 793 14.00 25.55 -19.06
N GLY A 794 13.82 24.38 -19.68
CA GLY A 794 13.46 24.27 -21.10
C GLY A 794 12.09 24.85 -21.44
N ALA A 795 11.18 24.96 -20.46
CA ALA A 795 9.89 25.63 -20.57
C ALA A 795 9.97 27.16 -20.45
N ASP A 796 11.13 27.75 -20.14
CA ASP A 796 11.31 29.19 -20.05
C ASP A 796 11.01 29.88 -21.41
N PRO A 797 10.24 30.99 -21.44
CA PRO A 797 10.00 31.77 -22.65
C PRO A 797 11.27 32.17 -23.44
N SER A 798 12.45 32.24 -22.83
CA SER A 798 13.72 32.46 -23.55
C SER A 798 14.10 31.27 -24.44
N ASN A 799 13.83 30.04 -23.98
CA ASN A 799 14.19 28.75 -24.61
C ASN A 799 13.13 28.23 -25.58
N GLN A 800 11.96 28.87 -25.63
CA GLN A 800 10.86 28.51 -26.53
C GLN A 800 11.06 29.06 -27.95
N SER A 801 10.31 28.52 -28.91
CA SER A 801 10.43 28.91 -30.33
C SER A 801 10.08 30.39 -30.55
N GLY A 802 11.07 31.18 -30.98
CA GLY A 802 10.95 32.64 -31.11
C GLY A 802 11.31 33.42 -29.84
N GLY A 803 11.84 32.74 -28.81
CA GLY A 803 12.47 33.35 -27.63
C GLY A 803 13.83 34.00 -27.92
N ALA A 804 14.57 34.30 -26.86
CA ALA A 804 15.88 34.95 -26.95
C ALA A 804 17.03 33.96 -27.26
N THR A 805 16.93 32.72 -26.75
CA THR A 805 17.95 31.68 -26.92
C THR A 805 17.64 30.87 -28.18
N ARG A 806 18.55 30.91 -29.16
CA ARG A 806 18.41 30.13 -30.40
C ARG A 806 19.15 28.79 -30.26
N TRP A 807 18.41 27.70 -30.39
CA TRP A 807 18.89 26.32 -30.27
C TRP A 807 19.01 25.65 -31.64
N CYS A 808 20.21 25.18 -32.00
CA CYS A 808 20.55 24.65 -33.32
C CYS A 808 21.16 23.23 -33.24
N THR A 809 20.97 22.41 -34.28
CA THR A 809 21.75 21.14 -34.42
C THR A 809 23.09 21.39 -35.13
N GLU A 810 24.01 20.42 -35.11
CA GLU A 810 25.33 20.54 -35.79
C GLU A 810 25.22 20.81 -37.31
N ASP A 811 24.22 20.26 -37.99
CA ASP A 811 23.92 20.55 -39.40
C ASP A 811 23.54 22.02 -39.68
N GLU A 812 23.23 22.81 -38.63
CA GLU A 812 22.88 24.23 -38.71
C GLU A 812 24.04 25.17 -38.32
N PHE A 813 25.23 24.66 -38.00
CA PHE A 813 26.37 25.47 -37.57
C PHE A 813 26.83 26.48 -38.64
N GLY A 814 27.26 27.66 -38.19
CA GLY A 814 27.57 28.82 -39.05
C GLY A 814 26.35 29.54 -39.64
N ALA A 815 25.12 29.16 -39.27
CA ALA A 815 23.93 29.97 -39.52
C ALA A 815 23.82 31.13 -38.51
N ASN A 816 23.11 32.21 -38.86
CA ASN A 816 22.97 33.38 -37.97
C ASN A 816 22.30 33.00 -36.63
N GLY A 817 23.05 33.12 -35.53
CA GLY A 817 22.61 32.70 -34.18
C GLY A 817 22.68 31.19 -33.96
N CYS A 818 23.66 30.54 -34.56
CA CYS A 818 24.11 29.19 -34.21
C CYS A 818 25.64 29.24 -34.06
N PRO A 819 26.26 28.38 -33.23
CA PRO A 819 27.71 28.27 -33.16
C PRO A 819 28.36 28.03 -34.53
N ASP A 820 29.56 28.60 -34.75
CA ASP A 820 30.40 28.27 -35.91
C ASP A 820 30.97 26.83 -35.82
N ALA A 821 31.24 26.35 -34.60
CA ALA A 821 31.62 24.98 -34.27
C ALA A 821 31.35 24.69 -32.77
N LEU A 822 31.59 23.43 -32.35
CA LEU A 822 31.39 22.96 -30.96
C LEU A 822 32.13 23.82 -29.91
N ALA A 823 33.33 24.31 -30.23
CA ALA A 823 34.14 25.14 -29.35
C ALA A 823 33.53 26.54 -29.07
N GLN A 824 32.52 26.95 -29.83
CA GLN A 824 31.76 28.18 -29.63
C GLN A 824 30.39 27.96 -28.95
N ALA A 825 30.01 26.71 -28.68
CA ALA A 825 28.78 26.43 -27.95
C ALA A 825 28.91 26.86 -26.48
N THR A 826 27.92 27.60 -25.97
CA THR A 826 27.88 28.12 -24.59
C THR A 826 26.93 27.33 -23.70
N ALA A 827 25.97 26.60 -24.29
CA ALA A 827 25.10 25.65 -23.62
C ALA A 827 24.66 24.51 -24.55
N VAL A 828 24.27 23.38 -23.95
CA VAL A 828 23.73 22.19 -24.60
C VAL A 828 22.29 21.95 -24.12
N ARG A 829 21.42 21.51 -25.02
CA ARG A 829 20.06 21.05 -24.73
C ARG A 829 19.88 19.63 -25.27
N ILE A 830 19.28 18.75 -24.49
CA ILE A 830 19.01 17.34 -24.86
C ILE A 830 17.51 17.08 -24.71
N GLU A 831 16.83 16.90 -25.84
CA GLU A 831 15.40 16.57 -25.93
C GLU A 831 15.25 15.04 -26.09
N ARG A 832 14.68 14.32 -25.12
CA ARG A 832 14.43 12.86 -25.16
C ARG A 832 12.92 12.55 -25.12
N ARG A 833 12.43 11.79 -26.10
CA ARG A 833 10.99 11.46 -26.22
C ARG A 833 10.61 10.06 -25.78
N ALA A 834 11.54 9.09 -25.85
CA ALA A 834 11.25 7.75 -25.35
C ALA A 834 11.25 7.77 -23.81
N PRO A 835 10.16 7.30 -23.16
CA PRO A 835 10.06 7.35 -21.70
C PRO A 835 11.18 6.60 -20.98
N VAL A 836 11.55 7.09 -19.81
CA VAL A 836 12.50 6.45 -18.88
C VAL A 836 11.69 5.66 -17.86
N ALA A 837 11.87 4.33 -17.78
CA ALA A 837 11.04 3.49 -16.93
C ALA A 837 11.30 3.73 -15.43
N ALA A 838 10.38 3.29 -14.57
CA ALA A 838 10.49 3.42 -13.12
C ALA A 838 11.79 2.75 -12.61
N GLY A 839 12.68 3.54 -12.00
CA GLY A 839 13.98 3.08 -11.50
C GLY A 839 15.13 3.08 -12.52
N ASP A 840 14.90 3.44 -13.78
CA ASP A 840 15.97 3.60 -14.78
C ASP A 840 16.71 4.93 -14.62
N THR A 841 18.01 4.94 -14.95
CA THR A 841 18.86 6.13 -15.08
C THR A 841 19.29 6.30 -16.53
N VAL A 842 19.15 7.51 -17.08
CA VAL A 842 19.78 7.95 -18.33
C VAL A 842 21.01 8.78 -18.00
N THR A 843 22.13 8.52 -18.68
CA THR A 843 23.41 9.23 -18.48
C THR A 843 23.91 9.79 -19.80
N HIS A 844 24.20 11.10 -19.84
CA HIS A 844 24.91 11.74 -20.95
C HIS A 844 26.29 12.20 -20.49
N ARG A 845 27.31 12.09 -21.35
CA ARG A 845 28.66 12.63 -21.06
C ARG A 845 28.88 13.97 -21.75
N LEU A 846 29.52 14.88 -21.04
CA LEU A 846 29.90 16.22 -21.50
C LEU A 846 31.42 16.40 -21.33
N THR A 847 32.15 16.40 -22.44
CA THR A 847 33.62 16.50 -22.48
C THR A 847 34.03 17.89 -22.98
N LEU A 848 34.78 18.65 -22.17
CA LEU A 848 35.20 20.02 -22.51
C LEU A 848 36.66 20.09 -22.94
N ALA A 849 36.95 21.00 -23.87
CA ALA A 849 38.30 21.41 -24.22
C ALA A 849 38.63 22.74 -23.54
N THR A 850 39.73 22.78 -22.77
CA THR A 850 40.32 24.01 -22.24
C THR A 850 41.52 24.43 -23.10
N SER A 851 41.92 25.70 -22.99
CA SER A 851 43.16 26.17 -23.58
C SER A 851 43.69 27.38 -22.84
N GLY A 852 44.85 27.26 -22.21
CA GLY A 852 45.46 28.31 -21.38
C GLY A 852 44.99 28.30 -19.93
N GLU A 853 44.51 27.15 -19.45
CA GLU A 853 44.27 26.88 -18.04
C GLU A 853 45.56 26.91 -17.20
N GLN A 854 45.42 27.07 -15.89
CA GLN A 854 46.51 27.12 -14.91
C GLN A 854 46.27 26.15 -13.75
N ASP A 855 47.33 25.89 -12.98
CA ASP A 855 47.20 25.12 -11.74
C ASP A 855 46.22 25.78 -10.76
N GLY A 856 45.31 24.98 -10.21
CA GLY A 856 44.28 25.45 -9.29
C GLY A 856 43.00 25.94 -9.96
N ASP A 857 42.97 26.11 -11.30
CA ASP A 857 41.77 26.49 -12.04
C ASP A 857 40.60 25.55 -11.74
N ARG A 858 39.41 26.14 -11.57
CA ARG A 858 38.20 25.47 -11.13
C ARG A 858 37.05 25.70 -12.10
N TYR A 859 36.54 24.61 -12.65
CA TYR A 859 35.35 24.60 -13.48
C TYR A 859 34.18 24.05 -12.65
N VAL A 860 33.10 24.82 -12.50
CA VAL A 860 31.89 24.39 -11.77
C VAL A 860 30.70 24.39 -12.72
N ASN A 861 30.03 23.24 -12.84
CA ASN A 861 28.92 23.07 -13.77
C ASN A 861 27.70 22.42 -13.11
N ARG A 862 26.51 22.65 -13.69
CA ARG A 862 25.21 22.04 -13.36
C ARG A 862 24.28 22.11 -14.57
N PHE A 863 23.31 21.20 -14.64
CA PHE A 863 22.20 21.24 -15.61
C PHE A 863 20.84 21.40 -14.92
N GLY A 864 19.87 21.95 -15.64
CA GLY A 864 18.45 21.89 -15.32
C GLY A 864 17.72 20.82 -16.14
N LEU A 865 16.57 20.39 -15.64
CA LEU A 865 15.71 19.40 -16.29
C LEU A 865 14.23 19.82 -16.19
N ARG A 866 13.53 19.65 -17.32
CA ARG A 866 12.08 19.59 -17.39
C ARG A 866 11.62 18.20 -17.86
N THR A 867 10.44 17.78 -17.44
CA THR A 867 9.70 16.61 -17.98
C THR A 867 8.23 16.98 -18.11
N ALA A 868 7.44 16.21 -18.88
CA ALA A 868 5.99 16.41 -18.94
C ALA A 868 5.28 16.07 -17.61
N ASP A 869 5.83 15.11 -16.86
CA ASP A 869 5.23 14.50 -15.66
C ASP A 869 5.57 15.24 -14.35
N LEU A 870 6.15 16.44 -14.43
CA LEU A 870 6.61 17.22 -13.28
C LEU A 870 6.30 18.73 -13.38
N ALA A 871 5.47 19.24 -12.45
CA ALA A 871 5.06 20.64 -12.41
C ALA A 871 6.15 21.65 -11.99
N LEU A 872 7.28 21.18 -11.47
CA LEU A 872 8.45 22.00 -11.12
C LEU A 872 9.68 21.59 -11.95
N PRO A 873 10.55 22.52 -12.38
CA PRO A 873 11.84 22.17 -12.96
C PRO A 873 12.81 21.75 -11.86
N VAL A 874 13.75 20.86 -12.16
CA VAL A 874 14.79 20.38 -11.22
C VAL A 874 16.16 20.85 -11.69
N GLN A 875 17.07 21.17 -10.77
CA GLN A 875 18.46 21.54 -11.09
C GLN A 875 19.42 20.62 -10.34
N SER A 876 20.33 19.97 -11.06
CA SER A 876 21.33 19.07 -10.48
C SER A 876 22.28 19.80 -9.51
N ASN A 877 22.94 19.01 -8.66
CA ASN A 877 24.00 19.49 -7.79
C ASN A 877 25.10 20.22 -8.58
N PRO A 878 25.73 21.27 -8.02
CA PRO A 878 26.95 21.82 -8.60
C PRO A 878 28.06 20.76 -8.54
N SER A 879 28.78 20.59 -9.65
CA SER A 879 29.83 19.59 -9.81
C SER A 879 31.13 20.27 -10.23
N THR A 880 32.25 19.91 -9.61
CA THR A 880 33.55 20.61 -9.76
C THR A 880 34.61 19.71 -10.38
N VAL A 881 35.33 20.25 -11.39
CA VAL A 881 36.64 19.74 -11.83
C VAL A 881 37.70 20.80 -11.50
N ARG A 882 38.85 20.37 -10.97
CA ARG A 882 40.02 21.22 -10.70
C ARG A 882 41.23 20.78 -11.52
N VAL A 883 41.92 21.72 -12.14
CA VAL A 883 43.18 21.48 -12.85
C VAL A 883 44.36 21.50 -11.87
N VAL A 884 45.30 20.59 -12.06
CA VAL A 884 46.58 20.55 -11.35
C VAL A 884 47.76 20.44 -12.32
N ALA A 885 48.87 21.07 -11.96
CA ALA A 885 50.12 21.01 -12.73
C ALA A 885 51.35 20.97 -11.82
N GLY A 886 52.41 20.38 -12.37
CA GLY A 886 53.75 20.40 -11.82
C GLY A 886 54.48 21.70 -12.15
N ALA A 887 55.62 21.89 -11.49
CA ALA A 887 56.55 22.97 -11.75
C ALA A 887 57.98 22.52 -11.43
N ILE A 888 58.97 23.15 -12.06
CA ILE A 888 60.41 22.94 -11.77
C ILE A 888 61.10 24.29 -11.61
N GLY A 889 61.92 24.42 -10.57
CA GLY A 889 62.98 25.42 -10.42
C GLY A 889 62.94 26.15 -9.08
N ASP A 890 64.13 26.48 -8.58
CA ASP A 890 64.34 27.47 -7.53
C ASP A 890 65.34 28.55 -7.98
N ARG A 891 66.66 28.36 -7.81
CA ARG A 891 67.64 29.46 -7.85
C ARG A 891 68.96 29.14 -8.57
N VAL A 892 69.58 30.18 -9.12
CA VAL A 892 70.99 30.18 -9.57
C VAL A 892 71.78 31.19 -8.72
N TRP A 893 72.93 30.81 -8.19
CA TRP A 893 73.68 31.63 -7.21
C TRP A 893 75.19 31.79 -7.49
N ASP A 894 75.77 32.82 -6.89
CA ASP A 894 77.18 33.22 -6.95
C ASP A 894 77.94 32.44 -5.86
N ASP A 895 78.43 31.24 -6.21
CA ASP A 895 79.27 30.40 -5.34
C ASP A 895 80.65 31.07 -5.24
N ARG A 896 80.98 31.52 -4.04
CA ARG A 896 82.16 32.34 -3.72
C ARG A 896 83.23 31.58 -2.96
N ASN A 897 82.85 30.49 -2.32
CA ASN A 897 83.71 29.71 -1.46
C ASN A 897 84.31 28.49 -2.22
N ASP A 898 83.74 28.14 -3.39
CA ASP A 898 84.08 27.00 -4.24
C ASP A 898 83.84 25.66 -3.51
N ASP A 899 82.70 25.56 -2.79
CA ASP A 899 82.30 24.40 -1.98
C ASP A 899 80.95 23.75 -2.34
N GLY A 900 80.19 24.31 -3.29
CA GLY A 900 79.02 23.68 -3.88
C GLY A 900 77.74 23.73 -3.04
N LEU A 901 77.75 24.46 -1.92
CA LEU A 901 76.59 24.67 -1.04
C LEU A 901 76.12 26.13 -1.08
N GLN A 902 74.81 26.34 -0.98
CA GLN A 902 74.20 27.66 -1.02
C GLN A 902 74.30 28.39 0.34
N ASP A 903 75.30 29.26 0.49
CA ASP A 903 75.62 29.91 1.77
C ASP A 903 74.83 31.22 2.03
N ASP A 904 74.68 31.60 3.29
CA ASP A 904 73.77 32.67 3.79
C ASP A 904 74.13 34.09 3.26
N ASP A 905 75.34 34.32 2.74
CA ASP A 905 75.80 35.60 2.16
C ASP A 905 75.98 35.60 0.63
N GLU A 906 75.63 34.50 -0.03
CA GLU A 906 75.74 34.33 -1.49
C GLU A 906 74.48 34.84 -2.23
N PRO A 907 74.61 35.76 -3.19
CA PRO A 907 73.49 36.33 -3.93
C PRO A 907 73.08 35.45 -5.10
N GLY A 908 71.85 35.62 -5.57
CA GLY A 908 71.43 34.99 -6.83
C GLY A 908 71.98 35.71 -8.06
N VAL A 909 72.17 34.97 -9.15
CA VAL A 909 72.70 35.47 -10.43
C VAL A 909 71.55 35.67 -11.41
N GLY A 910 71.15 36.92 -11.60
CA GLY A 910 70.11 37.31 -12.56
C GLY A 910 70.58 37.39 -14.00
N GLY A 911 69.68 37.09 -14.95
CA GLY A 911 69.97 37.14 -16.39
C GLY A 911 70.54 35.84 -16.99
N VAL A 912 70.62 34.75 -16.21
CA VAL A 912 71.08 33.43 -16.67
C VAL A 912 70.01 32.80 -17.55
N LEU A 913 70.38 32.35 -18.75
CA LEU A 913 69.47 31.65 -19.65
C LEU A 913 69.28 30.20 -19.18
N VAL A 914 68.03 29.84 -18.87
CA VAL A 914 67.67 28.49 -18.43
C VAL A 914 66.74 27.86 -19.45
N ALA A 915 67.04 26.63 -19.87
CA ALA A 915 66.21 25.82 -20.74
C ALA A 915 65.66 24.60 -20.00
N LEU A 916 64.44 24.18 -20.34
CA LEU A 916 63.84 22.92 -19.95
C LEU A 916 63.69 22.06 -21.20
N SER A 917 64.17 20.81 -21.15
CA SER A 917 63.91 19.78 -22.15
C SER A 917 63.28 18.55 -21.47
N GLY A 918 62.59 17.68 -22.21
CA GLY A 918 62.04 16.44 -21.65
C GLY A 918 60.88 15.84 -22.43
N THR A 919 60.19 14.90 -21.78
CA THR A 919 59.03 14.18 -22.35
C THR A 919 57.98 13.98 -21.25
N ASP A 920 56.71 14.23 -21.58
CA ASP A 920 55.61 14.15 -20.62
C ASP A 920 54.92 12.76 -20.55
N ASP A 921 53.89 12.64 -19.69
CA ASP A 921 53.11 11.41 -19.50
C ASP A 921 52.22 10.99 -20.68
N ARG A 922 52.22 11.77 -21.77
CA ARG A 922 51.63 11.41 -23.07
C ARG A 922 52.67 10.95 -24.09
N GLY A 923 53.95 11.24 -23.84
CA GLY A 923 55.04 11.02 -24.77
C GLY A 923 55.34 12.23 -25.67
N ASP A 924 54.79 13.41 -25.37
CA ASP A 924 55.03 14.63 -26.13
C ASP A 924 56.37 15.29 -25.70
N GLU A 925 57.17 15.73 -26.68
CA GLU A 925 58.44 16.43 -26.45
C GLU A 925 58.19 17.86 -25.93
N VAL A 926 58.85 18.23 -24.83
CA VAL A 926 58.72 19.56 -24.21
C VAL A 926 60.04 20.31 -24.29
N GLU A 927 60.08 21.41 -25.05
CA GLU A 927 61.11 22.46 -24.93
C GLU A 927 60.49 23.76 -24.37
N ARG A 928 61.09 24.33 -23.32
CA ARG A 928 60.76 25.66 -22.79
C ARG A 928 62.04 26.42 -22.42
N ARG A 929 61.99 27.75 -22.36
CA ARG A 929 63.11 28.60 -21.93
C ARG A 929 62.63 29.76 -21.07
N THR A 930 63.42 30.12 -20.07
CA THR A 930 63.19 31.26 -19.17
C THR A 930 64.52 31.94 -18.87
N THR A 931 64.53 32.93 -17.99
CA THR A 931 65.74 33.64 -17.56
C THR A 931 65.61 34.00 -16.09
N THR A 932 66.70 33.86 -15.31
CA THR A 932 66.68 34.15 -13.87
C THR A 932 66.39 35.62 -13.59
N ASP A 933 65.63 35.89 -12.51
CA ASP A 933 65.31 37.24 -12.06
C ASP A 933 66.47 37.92 -11.29
N GLU A 934 66.26 39.16 -10.82
CA GLU A 934 67.29 39.92 -10.06
C GLU A 934 67.71 39.26 -8.72
N GLN A 935 67.04 38.19 -8.28
CA GLN A 935 67.33 37.41 -7.09
C GLN A 935 67.88 36.00 -7.44
N GLY A 936 68.13 35.73 -8.72
CA GLY A 936 68.58 34.44 -9.24
C GLY A 936 67.46 33.40 -9.41
N GLY A 937 66.21 33.75 -9.09
CA GLY A 937 65.09 32.83 -9.13
C GLY A 937 64.65 32.50 -10.55
N TYR A 938 64.26 31.25 -10.81
CA TYR A 938 63.63 30.84 -12.06
C TYR A 938 62.55 29.78 -11.82
N ARG A 939 61.64 29.63 -12.79
CA ARG A 939 60.57 28.62 -12.70
C ARG A 939 59.99 28.25 -14.05
N PHE A 940 59.60 26.99 -14.18
CA PHE A 940 58.76 26.45 -15.26
C PHE A 940 57.45 25.93 -14.67
N ASP A 941 56.36 26.70 -14.78
CA ASP A 941 55.01 26.31 -14.37
C ASP A 941 54.22 25.59 -15.46
N GLY A 942 53.13 24.92 -15.09
CA GLY A 942 52.23 24.28 -16.05
C GLY A 942 52.89 23.09 -16.74
N LEU A 943 53.60 22.26 -15.96
CA LEU A 943 54.16 20.99 -16.42
C LEU A 943 53.16 19.86 -16.15
N ARG A 944 53.15 18.88 -17.05
CA ARG A 944 52.51 17.59 -16.83
C ARG A 944 53.47 16.71 -16.01
N PRO A 945 53.01 15.54 -15.51
CA PRO A 945 53.93 14.49 -15.10
C PRO A 945 54.84 14.10 -16.27
N GLY A 946 56.08 13.68 -16.01
CA GLY A 946 57.08 13.42 -17.05
C GLY A 946 58.52 13.47 -16.56
N ASP A 947 59.45 13.08 -17.42
CA ASP A 947 60.90 13.17 -17.18
C ASP A 947 61.47 14.42 -17.87
N TYR A 948 62.02 15.34 -17.08
CA TYR A 948 62.56 16.61 -17.57
C TYR A 948 64.05 16.78 -17.23
N ARG A 949 64.72 17.72 -17.90
CA ARG A 949 66.06 18.19 -17.56
C ARG A 949 66.11 19.70 -17.66
N VAL A 950 66.88 20.32 -16.77
CA VAL A 950 67.20 21.74 -16.84
C VAL A 950 68.60 21.89 -17.42
N HIS A 951 68.79 22.86 -18.31
CA HIS A 951 70.10 23.27 -18.81
C HIS A 951 70.31 24.76 -18.53
N PHE A 952 71.28 25.07 -17.67
CA PHE A 952 71.71 26.42 -17.33
C PHE A 952 72.84 26.89 -18.25
N THR A 953 72.81 28.14 -18.69
CA THR A 953 73.87 28.71 -19.55
C THR A 953 74.77 29.63 -18.73
N ALA A 954 75.97 29.15 -18.35
CA ALA A 954 76.94 29.92 -17.58
C ALA A 954 77.27 31.29 -18.25
N PRO A 955 77.17 32.42 -17.52
CA PRO A 955 77.61 33.73 -17.99
C PRO A 955 79.11 33.80 -18.34
N ASP A 956 79.48 34.68 -19.28
CA ASP A 956 80.87 34.95 -19.69
C ASP A 956 81.79 35.19 -18.48
N GLY A 957 82.73 34.27 -18.24
CA GLY A 957 83.68 34.35 -17.11
C GLY A 957 83.26 33.62 -15.83
N THR A 958 82.25 32.74 -15.90
CA THR A 958 81.87 31.82 -14.81
C THR A 958 81.91 30.36 -15.28
N HIS A 959 81.82 29.43 -14.33
CA HIS A 959 81.63 27.99 -14.54
C HIS A 959 80.79 27.43 -13.39
N PHE A 960 80.21 26.24 -13.57
CA PHE A 960 79.43 25.59 -12.51
C PHE A 960 80.32 24.94 -11.45
N THR A 961 79.80 24.85 -10.23
CA THR A 961 80.42 24.20 -9.06
C THR A 961 80.30 22.66 -9.12
N GLU A 962 80.73 21.93 -8.09
CA GLU A 962 80.54 20.47 -8.00
C GLU A 962 79.07 20.12 -7.70
N GLU A 963 78.51 19.13 -8.41
CA GLU A 963 77.08 18.76 -8.28
C GLU A 963 76.81 17.91 -7.03
N HIS A 964 75.62 18.06 -6.44
CA HIS A 964 75.11 17.24 -5.32
C HIS A 964 76.05 17.15 -4.10
N VAL A 965 76.74 18.25 -3.76
CA VAL A 965 77.66 18.29 -2.60
C VAL A 965 76.88 18.29 -1.29
N GLY A 966 77.06 17.24 -0.48
CA GLY A 966 76.51 17.17 0.87
C GLY A 966 75.37 16.17 1.01
N GLY A 967 74.13 16.64 0.93
CA GLY A 967 72.94 15.80 1.14
C GLY A 967 71.71 16.49 1.75
N ASP A 968 71.54 17.79 1.52
CA ASP A 968 70.27 18.50 1.70
C ASP A 968 69.94 19.16 0.34
N PRO A 969 69.07 18.55 -0.49
CA PRO A 969 68.85 19.00 -1.88
C PRO A 969 68.33 20.44 -2.03
N ALA A 970 67.87 21.07 -0.95
CA ALA A 970 67.48 22.48 -0.96
C ALA A 970 68.67 23.46 -0.85
N LEU A 971 69.91 22.95 -0.86
CA LEU A 971 71.14 23.73 -0.66
C LEU A 971 72.32 23.29 -1.53
N ASP A 972 72.25 22.17 -2.26
CA ASP A 972 73.31 21.75 -3.20
C ASP A 972 72.98 22.13 -4.66
N SER A 973 73.88 21.80 -5.60
CA SER A 973 73.76 22.18 -7.03
C SER A 973 73.40 20.97 -7.88
N ASP A 974 72.24 20.97 -8.55
CA ASP A 974 71.81 19.92 -9.49
C ASP A 974 72.51 20.00 -10.85
N ALA A 975 73.04 21.18 -11.19
CA ALA A 975 73.69 21.42 -12.46
C ALA A 975 75.11 20.81 -12.49
N ALA A 976 75.34 19.90 -13.43
CA ALA A 976 76.68 19.38 -13.70
C ALA A 976 77.59 20.45 -14.35
N LEU A 977 78.88 20.14 -14.51
CA LEU A 977 79.90 21.07 -15.02
C LEU A 977 79.67 21.62 -16.46
N ASP A 978 78.79 20.99 -17.25
CA ASP A 978 78.34 21.49 -18.56
C ASP A 978 77.03 22.30 -18.51
N GLY A 979 76.38 22.35 -17.35
CA GLY A 979 75.14 23.07 -17.08
C GLY A 979 73.86 22.24 -17.17
N GLU A 980 73.92 20.95 -17.53
CA GLU A 980 72.74 20.07 -17.61
C GLU A 980 72.51 19.30 -16.31
N THR A 981 71.26 19.22 -15.84
CA THR A 981 70.90 18.46 -14.64
C THR A 981 70.72 16.97 -14.93
N ALA A 982 70.72 16.16 -13.87
CA ALA A 982 70.09 14.84 -13.88
C ALA A 982 68.59 14.91 -14.26
N PRO A 983 67.96 13.78 -14.65
CA PRO A 983 66.52 13.74 -14.93
C PRO A 983 65.66 14.07 -13.70
N VAL A 984 64.89 15.15 -13.79
CA VAL A 984 63.90 15.60 -12.80
C VAL A 984 62.55 14.97 -13.16
N ALA A 985 62.22 13.86 -12.50
CA ALA A 985 60.97 13.12 -12.70
C ALA A 985 59.81 13.79 -11.94
N ILE A 986 58.85 14.38 -12.66
CA ILE A 986 57.65 15.00 -12.10
C ILE A 986 56.53 13.96 -12.05
N ASP A 987 56.11 13.58 -10.83
CA ASP A 987 55.14 12.50 -10.61
C ASP A 987 53.69 12.99 -10.42
N ARG A 988 52.73 12.08 -10.62
CA ARG A 988 51.33 12.24 -10.16
C ARG A 988 51.27 12.02 -8.64
N VAL A 989 50.81 13.03 -7.89
CA VAL A 989 50.57 12.90 -6.44
C VAL A 989 49.18 12.30 -6.24
N THR A 990 49.12 11.11 -5.62
CA THR A 990 47.89 10.36 -5.41
C THR A 990 47.61 10.11 -3.93
N GLY A 991 46.33 10.15 -3.57
CA GLY A 991 45.86 9.88 -2.21
C GLY A 991 45.88 8.39 -1.86
N ALA A 992 45.54 8.06 -0.61
CA ALA A 992 45.51 6.67 -0.11
C ALA A 992 44.52 5.73 -0.85
N THR A 993 43.62 6.28 -1.66
CA THR A 993 42.68 5.56 -2.53
C THR A 993 43.18 5.38 -3.97
N GLY A 994 44.33 5.95 -4.32
CA GLY A 994 44.86 6.01 -5.69
C GLY A 994 44.29 7.14 -6.55
N ALA A 995 43.38 7.97 -6.02
CA ALA A 995 42.86 9.14 -6.72
C ALA A 995 43.93 10.25 -6.87
N LEU A 996 43.88 11.01 -7.96
CA LEU A 996 44.78 12.14 -8.20
C LEU A 996 44.45 13.31 -7.25
N GLU A 997 45.44 13.78 -6.49
CA GLU A 997 45.31 14.94 -5.60
C GLU A 997 46.10 16.16 -6.11
N GLY A 998 47.18 15.92 -6.86
CA GLY A 998 48.05 16.94 -7.45
C GLY A 998 49.10 16.37 -8.40
N VAL A 999 50.03 17.21 -8.82
CA VAL A 999 51.25 16.83 -9.58
C VAL A 999 52.45 17.39 -8.82
N ARG A 1000 53.57 16.67 -8.81
CA ARG A 1000 54.77 17.03 -8.06
C ARG A 1000 55.31 18.39 -8.51
N ARG A 1001 55.87 19.15 -7.58
CA ARG A 1001 56.65 20.35 -7.88
C ARG A 1001 58.05 20.15 -7.35
N ASP A 1002 59.01 20.65 -8.10
CA ASP A 1002 60.40 20.72 -7.70
C ASP A 1002 60.78 22.18 -7.46
N THR A 1003 61.30 22.44 -6.27
CA THR A 1003 61.82 23.74 -5.80
C THR A 1003 63.07 23.47 -4.97
N THR A 1004 63.89 22.59 -5.52
CA THR A 1004 65.21 22.11 -5.11
C THR A 1004 65.85 21.64 -6.43
N VAL A 1005 65.99 22.58 -7.36
CA VAL A 1005 66.59 22.39 -8.68
C VAL A 1005 67.34 23.68 -8.99
N ASP A 1006 68.64 23.65 -8.76
CA ASP A 1006 69.46 24.82 -8.54
C ASP A 1006 70.82 24.74 -9.25
N ALA A 1007 71.56 25.86 -9.32
CA ALA A 1007 72.89 25.89 -9.91
C ALA A 1007 73.84 26.92 -9.26
N GLY A 1008 74.96 26.44 -8.72
CA GLY A 1008 76.04 27.29 -8.22
C GLY A 1008 77.02 27.70 -9.32
N LEU A 1009 77.35 28.99 -9.41
CA LEU A 1009 78.26 29.57 -10.40
C LEU A 1009 79.49 30.19 -9.73
N VAL A 1010 80.66 29.63 -10.02
CA VAL A 1010 81.97 30.09 -9.53
C VAL A 1010 82.65 30.99 -10.58
N ALA A 1011 83.21 32.11 -10.15
CA ALA A 1011 83.91 33.05 -11.04
C ALA A 1011 85.25 32.48 -11.55
N ALA A 1012 85.41 32.40 -12.87
CA ALA A 1012 86.61 31.84 -13.49
C ALA A 1012 87.83 32.74 -13.26
N GLY A 1013 88.80 32.26 -12.46
CA GLY A 1013 90.04 32.98 -12.19
C GLY A 1013 90.84 33.27 -13.47
N PRO A 1014 91.61 34.38 -13.54
CA PRO A 1014 92.41 34.72 -14.71
C PRO A 1014 93.52 33.68 -14.94
N GLY A 1015 93.27 32.74 -15.85
CA GLY A 1015 94.02 31.49 -15.97
C GLY A 1015 95.53 31.65 -16.23
N ASP A 1016 96.32 30.83 -15.53
CA ASP A 1016 97.75 30.67 -15.79
C ASP A 1016 98.00 29.74 -16.99
N GLY A 1017 99.05 30.04 -17.75
CA GLY A 1017 99.18 29.69 -19.17
C GLY A 1017 100.08 28.49 -19.50
N GLY A 1018 100.04 27.42 -18.71
CA GLY A 1018 100.68 26.12 -18.98
C GLY A 1018 102.22 26.06 -18.90
N ASP A 1019 102.76 24.85 -18.80
CA ASP A 1019 103.47 24.19 -19.93
C ASP A 1019 103.70 22.68 -19.66
N ASP A 1020 104.34 21.99 -20.62
CA ASP A 1020 105.07 20.70 -20.50
C ASP A 1020 104.32 19.45 -20.01
N GLY A 1021 103.84 18.64 -20.98
CA GLY A 1021 103.32 17.29 -20.77
C GLY A 1021 104.29 16.14 -21.12
N GLY A 1022 103.79 14.90 -21.06
CA GLY A 1022 104.48 13.66 -21.48
C GLY A 1022 105.16 12.89 -20.33
N ASP A 1023 105.30 11.56 -20.36
CA ASP A 1023 105.05 10.59 -21.43
C ASP A 1023 105.05 9.13 -20.84
N GLY A 1024 104.62 8.13 -21.62
CA GLY A 1024 105.22 6.79 -21.60
C GLY A 1024 104.74 5.72 -20.59
N GLY A 1025 103.71 4.95 -20.97
CA GLY A 1025 103.94 3.62 -21.59
C GLY A 1025 104.11 2.33 -20.74
N ASP A 1026 103.55 1.25 -21.33
CA ASP A 1026 103.95 -0.18 -21.34
C ASP A 1026 103.92 -1.10 -20.08
N ASP A 1027 103.08 -2.14 -20.21
CA ASP A 1027 103.37 -3.58 -20.06
C ASP A 1027 103.81 -4.22 -18.73
N GLY A 1028 102.82 -4.81 -18.03
CA GLY A 1028 102.62 -6.27 -18.02
C GLY A 1028 103.40 -7.19 -17.05
N GLY A 1029 102.68 -8.16 -16.44
CA GLY A 1029 103.26 -9.47 -16.04
C GLY A 1029 103.27 -9.87 -14.55
N THR A 1030 102.20 -10.53 -14.10
CA THR A 1030 102.17 -11.74 -13.22
C THR A 1030 103.12 -11.89 -12.01
N ASP A 1031 102.51 -11.99 -10.81
CA ASP A 1031 102.86 -12.89 -9.67
C ASP A 1031 104.19 -12.62 -8.91
N PRO A 1032 104.42 -13.15 -7.66
CA PRO A 1032 103.58 -14.03 -6.84
C PRO A 1032 103.32 -13.62 -5.38
N GLY A 1033 102.44 -14.38 -4.70
CA GLY A 1033 102.34 -14.47 -3.22
C GLY A 1033 103.57 -15.16 -2.57
N PRO A 1034 103.59 -15.47 -1.25
CA PRO A 1034 102.50 -16.12 -0.47
C PRO A 1034 102.29 -15.49 0.96
N GLY A 1035 101.45 -16.00 1.89
CA GLY A 1035 100.42 -17.06 1.87
C GLY A 1035 100.29 -17.85 3.20
N GLY A 1036 99.09 -18.42 3.47
CA GLY A 1036 98.84 -19.52 4.44
C GLY A 1036 98.58 -19.17 5.92
N ASP A 1037 97.98 -20.04 6.76
CA ASP A 1037 97.32 -21.35 6.51
C ASP A 1037 96.44 -21.79 7.75
N PRO A 1038 95.81 -23.01 7.89
CA PRO A 1038 94.35 -23.16 7.73
C PRO A 1038 93.63 -24.05 8.78
N GLY A 1039 92.41 -24.52 8.46
CA GLY A 1039 91.67 -25.56 9.19
C GLY A 1039 90.50 -26.20 8.40
N ASP A 1040 90.82 -27.23 7.60
CA ASP A 1040 89.95 -28.07 6.72
C ASP A 1040 89.39 -29.33 7.48
N PRO A 1041 88.51 -30.24 6.96
CA PRO A 1041 87.56 -30.28 5.81
C PRO A 1041 86.08 -30.52 6.24
N GLY A 1042 85.06 -30.64 5.36
CA GLY A 1042 85.00 -30.53 3.88
C GLY A 1042 83.91 -31.40 3.21
N SER A 1043 83.92 -31.45 1.88
CA SER A 1043 83.10 -32.26 0.94
C SER A 1043 81.62 -31.89 0.67
N ALA A 1044 81.20 -32.09 -0.58
CA ALA A 1044 79.88 -31.80 -1.15
C ALA A 1044 79.48 -32.83 -2.22
N ASP A 1045 78.22 -32.82 -2.67
CA ASP A 1045 77.85 -32.82 -4.11
C ASP A 1045 76.32 -32.55 -4.33
N ASP A 1046 76.01 -31.99 -5.50
CA ASP A 1046 74.72 -31.93 -6.25
C ASP A 1046 73.35 -31.52 -5.61
N GLY A 1047 72.61 -30.63 -6.31
CA GLY A 1047 71.21 -30.98 -6.68
C GLY A 1047 70.00 -30.04 -6.43
N ALA A 1048 69.99 -28.80 -6.93
CA ALA A 1048 68.80 -28.06 -7.46
C ALA A 1048 67.44 -27.90 -6.67
N GLY A 1049 67.18 -26.69 -6.14
CA GLY A 1049 66.07 -25.77 -6.55
C GLY A 1049 64.59 -25.93 -6.06
N GLY A 1050 63.97 -24.82 -5.58
CA GLY A 1050 62.48 -24.66 -5.57
C GLY A 1050 61.81 -23.69 -4.56
N THR A 1051 61.34 -22.52 -5.03
CA THR A 1051 60.09 -21.76 -4.68
C THR A 1051 59.57 -21.50 -3.23
N SER A 1052 59.51 -20.20 -2.84
CA SER A 1052 58.42 -19.39 -2.21
C SER A 1052 57.36 -19.95 -1.20
N GLY A 1053 56.97 -19.15 -0.17
CA GLY A 1053 55.62 -19.23 0.45
C GLY A 1053 55.30 -18.50 1.79
N SER A 1054 54.57 -17.37 1.72
CA SER A 1054 53.52 -16.78 2.62
C SER A 1054 53.40 -17.01 4.17
N GLY A 1055 53.18 -15.90 4.91
CA GLY A 1055 51.98 -15.67 5.77
C GLY A 1055 52.04 -15.85 7.31
N GLY A 1056 51.24 -15.06 8.08
CA GLY A 1056 50.70 -15.51 9.40
C GLY A 1056 50.60 -14.57 10.64
N ASP A 1057 49.58 -13.69 10.68
CA ASP A 1057 48.63 -13.46 11.82
C ASP A 1057 49.05 -12.95 13.24
N THR A 1058 48.07 -12.91 14.18
CA THR A 1058 47.92 -11.88 15.24
C THR A 1058 47.31 -12.32 16.61
N SER A 1059 47.41 -11.43 17.61
CA SER A 1059 46.47 -11.19 18.75
C SER A 1059 46.51 -12.01 20.07
N THR A 1060 46.30 -11.29 21.20
CA THR A 1060 45.84 -11.73 22.56
C THR A 1060 45.39 -10.49 23.36
N GLY A 1061 44.41 -10.49 24.28
CA GLY A 1061 43.43 -11.54 24.69
C GLY A 1061 42.64 -11.20 25.99
N GLY A 1062 41.66 -12.05 26.36
CA GLY A 1062 40.77 -11.97 27.56
C GLY A 1062 39.37 -11.36 27.30
N GLY A 1063 38.30 -11.54 28.09
CA GLY A 1063 38.02 -12.29 29.35
C GLY A 1063 37.13 -11.45 30.30
N ASP A 1064 36.24 -11.91 31.20
CA ASP A 1064 35.64 -13.20 31.65
C ASP A 1064 34.43 -12.83 32.59
N ALA A 1065 33.42 -13.60 33.03
CA ALA A 1065 32.82 -14.94 32.84
C ALA A 1065 31.33 -14.83 33.35
N ALA A 1066 30.28 -15.58 32.93
CA ALA A 1066 29.95 -17.03 33.01
C ALA A 1066 29.80 -17.60 34.46
N PRO A 1067 29.00 -18.68 34.75
CA PRO A 1067 28.18 -19.53 33.86
C PRO A 1067 26.73 -19.84 34.35
N ALA A 1068 26.05 -20.81 33.70
CA ALA A 1068 24.63 -21.16 33.83
C ALA A 1068 24.30 -22.42 34.70
N ALA A 1069 23.01 -22.77 34.79
CA ALA A 1069 22.48 -24.11 35.12
C ALA A 1069 21.09 -24.32 34.43
N ALA A 1070 20.67 -25.58 34.21
CA ALA A 1070 19.48 -25.92 33.40
C ALA A 1070 18.70 -27.16 33.92
N GLU A 1071 17.69 -27.59 33.14
CA GLU A 1071 16.82 -28.79 33.22
C GLU A 1071 15.40 -28.68 33.83
N ALA A 1072 14.50 -29.52 33.28
CA ALA A 1072 13.07 -29.71 33.55
C ALA A 1072 12.67 -31.12 32.96
N PRO A 1073 11.40 -31.57 32.88
CA PRO A 1073 10.12 -31.15 33.48
C PRO A 1073 9.36 -32.32 34.17
N THR A 1074 8.10 -32.14 34.62
CA THR A 1074 6.91 -32.99 34.25
C THR A 1074 5.60 -32.74 35.04
N ALA A 1075 4.48 -32.71 34.30
CA ALA A 1075 3.08 -33.10 34.59
C ALA A 1075 2.41 -32.92 35.99
N GLY A 1076 1.21 -32.29 36.04
CA GLY A 1076 0.49 -32.11 37.34
C GLY A 1076 -0.97 -31.61 37.42
N ARG A 1077 -1.88 -31.91 36.47
CA ARG A 1077 -3.37 -31.78 36.56
C ARG A 1077 -4.05 -30.40 36.80
N LEU A 1078 -4.81 -30.02 35.76
CA LEU A 1078 -6.16 -29.40 35.75
C LEU A 1078 -6.91 -29.18 37.08
N ALA A 1079 -7.41 -27.94 37.29
CA ALA A 1079 -8.77 -27.68 37.80
C ALA A 1079 -9.18 -26.20 37.54
N TRP A 1080 -10.05 -25.93 36.55
CA TRP A 1080 -10.71 -24.62 36.41
C TRP A 1080 -12.24 -24.79 36.48
N THR A 1081 -12.79 -24.66 37.68
CA THR A 1081 -14.23 -24.68 37.92
C THR A 1081 -14.77 -23.25 37.90
N GLY A 1082 -15.29 -22.79 36.76
CA GLY A 1082 -16.00 -21.52 36.70
C GLY A 1082 -17.38 -21.61 37.35
N THR A 1083 -17.71 -20.69 38.26
CA THR A 1083 -19.12 -20.28 38.52
C THR A 1083 -19.23 -18.98 39.34
N THR A 1084 -19.96 -18.02 38.76
CA THR A 1084 -20.88 -17.04 39.42
C THR A 1084 -20.44 -16.08 40.54
N ILE A 1085 -20.69 -14.79 40.25
CA ILE A 1085 -21.36 -13.78 41.11
C ILE A 1085 -20.68 -13.37 42.44
N GLY A 1086 -20.40 -12.07 42.59
CA GLY A 1086 -20.16 -11.46 43.90
C GLY A 1086 -19.66 -10.02 43.82
N ALA A 1087 -20.34 -9.08 44.47
CA ALA A 1087 -19.98 -7.65 44.45
C ALA A 1087 -19.06 -7.23 45.63
N ALA A 1088 -18.52 -6.02 45.50
CA ALA A 1088 -18.11 -5.07 46.56
C ALA A 1088 -16.62 -4.96 46.97
N VAL A 1089 -16.04 -3.81 46.56
CA VAL A 1089 -15.34 -2.77 47.38
C VAL A 1089 -14.37 -3.20 48.51
N VAL A 1090 -13.10 -2.77 48.38
CA VAL A 1090 -12.21 -2.12 49.40
C VAL A 1090 -10.76 -2.08 48.85
N LEU A 1091 -9.86 -1.12 49.11
CA LEU A 1091 -9.87 0.33 49.37
C LEU A 1091 -8.39 0.84 49.39
N ALA A 1092 -8.15 2.15 49.43
CA ALA A 1092 -6.90 2.83 49.89
C ALA A 1092 -5.72 3.00 48.88
N LEU A 1093 -5.00 4.15 48.82
CA LEU A 1093 -5.27 5.49 49.39
C LEU A 1093 -4.47 6.66 48.73
N GLY A 1094 -5.10 7.85 48.67
CA GLY A 1094 -4.47 9.20 48.78
C GLY A 1094 -3.99 9.87 47.49
N LEU A 1095 -3.96 11.22 47.32
CA LEU A 1095 -4.35 12.45 48.07
C LEU A 1095 -4.31 13.64 47.03
N LEU A 1096 -4.84 14.88 47.11
CA LEU A 1096 -5.48 15.87 48.04
C LEU A 1096 -6.60 16.62 47.21
N VAL A 1097 -7.72 17.19 47.68
CA VAL A 1097 -8.05 18.28 48.67
C VAL A 1097 -7.77 19.71 48.14
N PRO A 1098 -8.70 20.71 48.24
CA PRO A 1098 -10.19 20.70 48.33
C PRO A 1098 -10.94 21.79 47.50
N GLY A 1099 -12.29 21.87 47.56
CA GLY A 1099 -13.08 22.97 46.94
C GLY A 1099 -14.54 23.14 47.42
N LEU A 1100 -15.04 24.39 47.41
CA LEU A 1100 -16.31 24.91 47.98
C LEU A 1100 -17.40 25.08 46.86
N THR A 1101 -18.73 25.27 47.01
CA THR A 1101 -19.84 25.29 48.04
C THR A 1101 -21.19 25.50 47.25
N LEU A 1102 -22.47 25.42 47.69
CA LEU A 1102 -23.24 25.12 48.93
C LEU A 1102 -24.77 24.91 48.58
N LEU A 1103 -25.59 24.56 49.59
CA LEU A 1103 -27.04 24.86 49.77
C LEU A 1103 -28.16 24.39 48.79
N VAL A 1104 -28.92 23.38 49.27
CA VAL A 1104 -30.40 23.38 49.51
C VAL A 1104 -31.42 23.47 48.34
N GLY A 1105 -32.29 22.44 48.27
CA GLY A 1105 -33.55 22.44 47.51
C GLY A 1105 -34.54 21.33 47.91
N ARG A 1106 -35.19 21.42 49.08
CA ARG A 1106 -36.16 20.41 49.55
C ARG A 1106 -37.52 20.49 48.82
N ARG A 1107 -38.05 19.36 48.33
CA ARG A 1107 -39.41 18.83 48.69
C ARG A 1107 -39.72 17.43 48.13
N ARG A 1108 -40.13 16.53 49.03
CA ARG A 1108 -41.02 15.35 48.83
C ARG A 1108 -42.47 15.82 49.20
N PRO A 1109 -43.58 15.12 48.84
CA PRO A 1109 -43.80 13.67 49.05
C PRO A 1109 -44.73 12.90 48.06
N ARG A 1110 -44.84 11.57 48.28
CA ARG A 1110 -45.99 10.62 48.09
C ARG A 1110 -46.85 10.74 46.79
N ALA A 1111 -46.95 9.69 45.96
CA ALA A 1111 -47.79 8.47 46.10
C ALA A 1111 -49.32 8.77 46.05
N SER A 1112 -50.16 7.97 45.38
CA SER A 1112 -50.06 6.55 44.95
C SER A 1112 -50.80 6.25 43.63
N SER A 1113 -50.73 4.99 43.15
CA SER A 1113 -51.75 4.20 42.39
C SER A 1113 -52.63 4.92 41.34
N ASP A 1114 -52.71 4.48 40.09
CA ASP A 1114 -52.90 3.08 39.65
C ASP A 1114 -51.87 2.55 38.63
#